data_AF-A0AAV0XZ74-F1
#
_entry.id   AF-A0AAV0XZ74-F1
#
_cell.length_a   1.000
_cell.length_b   1.000
_cell.length_c   1.000
_cell.angle_alpha   90.00
_cell.angle_beta   90.00
_cell.angle_gamma   90.00
#
_symmetry.space_group_name_H-M   'P 1'
#
loop_
_entity.id
_entity.type
_entity.pdbx_description
1 polymer ?
#
loop_
_entity_poly.entity_id
_entity_poly.type
_entity_poly.pdbx_seq_one_letter_code
_entity_poly.pdbx_strand_id
1 'polypeptide(L)'
;MITAYRGATVTRFKITLPAQRQPAQQSVTRPTPQGHIQIAPGIFVPDVPAGGSNAASDDDIICMKAMDEFENTDSFTTNVNGKRVSSANTTSAARAKKAHMSLVQSPGFVEISSSANRKIVWYYAKNVYNTMIYTEFLRSLEPELNKILKTRVQQGAIKFNLKLEATYNRVNVPNSSENRAFKTTATEIYPDSDIDSIVEQAFVKLLAEEDAYVSRGSGFTLEAIDGLLLGIYNYTPMTGSSYIELPAYIDRKRGTINPQNNDQQCFKWAILARHVVDNLSDKYKYCVGKNYTQHEAKYNFDDISFPTPLSDISKFEKNNPNVTVNVYGLDKKFQPPRKYPTYEVYPLRVVDEEKTNHFDLLLVTDGDNSHYVYISNFSRLVRAQKTRHTGSVVFCKRCFTSFDDRRHKFKLSGQEALDQHKLICGAHKPILPEMPKEGDCAEFKAWKNTVRHPFVIYADFEAILTKTEEARGGSTTITQKHEAMSYGFLVKASDDVPAELLLQHQIPAGPVIYRGSEDRTDVARHFVEAIVEVAQKIENLMKTNIPLKMAEGEEKTHQECIKCNLCKCILVGGDKVRDHDHLTGKFRQTLCSRCNLELQQPKFVPVFFHNLTNYDSHFIITELGYDTKTINVIPNSEEKYISFSKYISSTFTVRFIDTFRFMASSLSSLAENLLTPEHEKFRETAKHFVTGDMPLVTRKGVYPYEYTDSWEWLEDTRLPSKRSFYSTLTETGIKESEFDHAKEVCIHFARI
;
A
#
# COMPACT_ATOMS: atom_id res chain seq x y z
N MET A 1 4.33 66.45 -20.63
CA MET A 1 4.03 67.49 -21.65
C MET A 1 4.34 66.92 -23.02
N ILE A 2 3.59 67.29 -24.08
CA ILE A 2 4.03 67.38 -25.50
C ILE A 2 4.60 66.04 -26.06
N THR A 3 3.89 65.12 -26.76
CA THR A 3 3.03 65.23 -27.98
C THR A 3 3.69 65.96 -29.18
N ALA A 4 3.62 65.54 -30.46
CA ALA A 4 2.92 64.42 -31.12
C ALA A 4 3.50 64.11 -32.53
N TYR A 5 3.10 62.97 -33.10
CA TYR A 5 2.92 62.62 -34.52
C TYR A 5 3.41 63.56 -35.65
N ARG A 6 4.20 62.98 -36.59
CA ARG A 6 3.95 62.84 -38.06
C ARG A 6 5.17 62.14 -38.69
N GLY A 7 5.11 61.38 -39.79
CA GLY A 7 3.99 61.10 -40.69
C GLY A 7 4.38 61.33 -42.16
N ALA A 8 5.01 60.34 -42.81
CA ALA A 8 5.46 60.40 -44.21
C ALA A 8 5.33 59.02 -44.90
N THR A 9 5.42 58.97 -46.23
CA THR A 9 4.79 57.93 -47.07
C THR A 9 5.61 57.56 -48.31
N VAL A 10 5.18 56.52 -49.06
CA VAL A 10 5.43 56.33 -50.52
C VAL A 10 6.86 55.94 -50.96
N THR A 11 7.14 54.96 -51.85
CA THR A 11 6.54 53.64 -52.22
C THR A 11 7.44 52.93 -53.25
N ARG A 12 7.32 51.58 -53.39
CA ARG A 12 7.61 50.75 -54.60
C ARG A 12 9.10 50.61 -55.02
N PHE A 13 9.59 49.54 -55.67
CA PHE A 13 9.03 48.25 -56.19
C PHE A 13 10.23 47.24 -56.36
N LYS A 14 10.24 46.04 -56.98
CA LYS A 14 9.33 45.21 -57.83
C LYS A 14 9.86 43.74 -57.87
N ILE A 15 8.99 42.70 -57.85
CA ILE A 15 9.15 41.36 -58.51
C ILE A 15 10.30 40.43 -57.95
N THR A 16 10.25 39.09 -57.88
CA THR A 16 9.52 38.02 -58.64
C THR A 16 8.91 36.92 -57.75
N LEU A 17 7.92 36.17 -58.27
CA LEU A 17 7.37 34.90 -57.73
C LEU A 17 7.42 33.79 -58.82
N PRO A 18 7.52 32.50 -58.44
CA PRO A 18 6.34 31.59 -58.44
C PRO A 18 6.18 30.85 -57.09
N ALA A 19 5.00 30.51 -56.56
CA ALA A 19 3.86 29.71 -57.09
C ALA A 19 4.18 28.19 -57.20
N GLN A 20 3.32 27.23 -56.80
CA GLN A 20 2.00 27.27 -56.13
C GLN A 20 1.61 25.84 -55.66
N ARG A 21 0.82 25.68 -54.58
CA ARG A 21 -0.32 24.71 -54.48
C ARG A 21 -1.09 24.78 -53.15
N GLN A 22 -2.41 25.00 -53.28
CA GLN A 22 -3.49 24.67 -52.33
C GLN A 22 -4.28 23.48 -52.96
N PRO A 23 -5.47 23.00 -52.49
CA PRO A 23 -6.29 23.42 -51.34
C PRO A 23 -6.92 22.29 -50.49
N ALA A 24 -7.60 22.68 -49.40
CA ALA A 24 -8.93 22.15 -49.02
C ALA A 24 -9.62 23.14 -48.03
N GLN A 25 -10.94 23.28 -48.09
CA GLN A 25 -11.75 24.06 -47.14
C GLN A 25 -12.66 23.12 -46.33
N GLN A 26 -13.08 23.51 -45.12
CA GLN A 26 -14.43 23.17 -44.65
C GLN A 26 -14.98 24.08 -43.52
N SER A 27 -16.27 24.42 -43.67
CA SER A 27 -17.29 24.79 -42.66
C SER A 27 -16.91 25.60 -41.41
N VAL A 28 -17.46 26.82 -41.31
CA VAL A 28 -17.62 27.57 -40.05
C VAL A 28 -18.76 26.97 -39.23
N THR A 29 -18.56 26.80 -37.91
CA THR A 29 -19.63 26.63 -36.92
C THR A 29 -19.41 27.57 -35.73
N ARG A 30 -20.49 28.01 -35.06
CA ARG A 30 -20.41 28.93 -33.91
C ARG A 30 -20.07 28.16 -32.63
N PRO A 31 -19.13 28.64 -31.78
CA PRO A 31 -18.95 28.10 -30.44
C PRO A 31 -20.13 28.49 -29.54
N THR A 32 -20.63 27.53 -28.76
CA THR A 32 -21.49 27.78 -27.60
C THR A 32 -20.62 28.04 -26.36
N PRO A 33 -21.06 28.86 -25.39
CA PRO A 33 -20.28 29.13 -24.19
C PRO A 33 -20.28 27.91 -23.26
N GLN A 34 -19.21 27.12 -23.28
CA GLN A 34 -18.96 26.10 -22.27
C GLN A 34 -18.28 26.74 -21.06
N GLY A 35 -18.83 26.51 -19.87
CA GLY A 35 -18.19 26.91 -18.62
C GLY A 35 -16.93 26.08 -18.38
N HIS A 36 -15.76 26.73 -18.36
CA HIS A 36 -14.49 26.05 -18.09
C HIS A 36 -14.41 25.57 -16.63
N ILE A 37 -14.75 24.29 -16.41
CA ILE A 37 -14.24 23.55 -15.25
C ILE A 37 -12.73 23.34 -15.49
N GLN A 38 -11.88 24.11 -14.81
CA GLN A 38 -10.44 23.87 -14.81
C GLN A 38 -10.13 22.58 -14.04
N ILE A 39 -10.10 21.46 -14.77
CA ILE A 39 -9.40 20.26 -14.32
C ILE A 39 -7.91 20.63 -14.24
N ALA A 40 -7.26 20.33 -13.12
CA ALA A 40 -5.85 20.65 -12.93
C ALA A 40 -4.97 19.95 -13.99
N PRO A 41 -3.93 20.61 -14.52
CA PRO A 41 -3.01 19.96 -15.46
C PRO A 41 -2.33 18.78 -14.76
N GLY A 42 -2.35 17.62 -15.41
CA GLY A 42 -1.82 16.38 -14.85
C GLY A 42 -0.31 16.45 -14.69
N ILE A 43 0.18 16.38 -13.45
CA ILE A 43 1.60 16.16 -13.15
C ILE A 43 1.90 14.70 -13.50
N PHE A 44 2.52 14.49 -14.66
CA PHE A 44 2.93 13.17 -15.13
C PHE A 44 4.23 12.76 -14.41
N VAL A 45 4.11 11.97 -13.35
CA VAL A 45 5.27 11.37 -12.67
C VAL A 45 5.76 10.18 -13.52
N PRO A 46 7.04 10.12 -13.92
CA PRO A 46 7.58 8.96 -14.62
C PRO A 46 7.63 7.73 -13.71
N ASP A 47 7.08 6.61 -14.15
CA ASP A 47 7.24 5.31 -13.49
C ASP A 47 8.71 4.85 -13.59
N VAL A 48 9.46 5.01 -12.50
CA VAL A 48 10.78 4.39 -12.31
C VAL A 48 10.60 3.20 -11.37
N PRO A 49 10.94 1.96 -11.78
CA PRO A 49 10.65 0.77 -10.98
C PRO A 49 11.47 0.72 -9.69
N ALA A 50 10.80 0.53 -8.56
CA ALA A 50 11.45 0.24 -7.29
C ALA A 50 12.11 -1.15 -7.33
N GLY A 51 13.30 -1.26 -6.72
CA GLY A 51 14.01 -2.53 -6.59
C GLY A 51 13.20 -3.58 -5.81
N GLY A 52 13.39 -4.85 -6.18
CA GLY A 52 12.55 -5.95 -5.68
C GLY A 52 12.66 -6.20 -4.17
N SER A 53 11.56 -6.69 -3.59
CA SER A 53 11.50 -7.27 -2.25
C SER A 53 10.71 -8.59 -2.29
N ASN A 54 10.95 -9.47 -1.33
CA ASN A 54 10.57 -10.89 -1.41
C ASN A 54 9.03 -11.09 -1.32
N ALA A 55 8.49 -11.95 -2.19
CA ALA A 55 7.05 -12.20 -2.25
C ALA A 55 6.62 -13.42 -1.40
N ALA A 56 5.65 -13.22 -0.50
CA ALA A 56 4.89 -14.31 0.11
C ALA A 56 4.01 -15.03 -0.94
N SER A 57 3.67 -16.31 -0.72
CA SER A 57 2.88 -17.17 -1.65
C SER A 57 1.37 -16.95 -1.55
N ASP A 58 0.62 -17.13 -2.66
CA ASP A 58 -0.81 -16.80 -2.73
C ASP A 58 -1.79 -17.92 -2.31
N ASP A 59 -1.29 -19.13 -2.00
CA ASP A 59 -2.15 -20.26 -1.58
C ASP A 59 -2.88 -20.01 -0.25
N ASP A 60 -2.43 -19.04 0.56
CA ASP A 60 -3.06 -18.66 1.83
C ASP A 60 -4.42 -17.95 1.64
N ILE A 61 -4.68 -17.34 0.49
CA ILE A 61 -5.83 -16.43 0.24
C ILE A 61 -7.20 -17.09 0.47
N ILE A 62 -7.31 -18.41 0.29
CA ILE A 62 -8.59 -19.13 0.47
C ILE A 62 -8.83 -19.50 1.95
N CYS A 63 -7.78 -19.68 2.76
CA CYS A 63 -7.93 -19.85 4.21
C CYS A 63 -8.05 -18.52 4.95
N MET A 64 -7.38 -17.45 4.47
CA MET A 64 -7.48 -16.12 5.09
C MET A 64 -8.88 -15.52 5.03
N LYS A 65 -9.78 -15.95 4.13
CA LYS A 65 -11.18 -15.43 4.08
C LYS A 65 -12.06 -15.74 5.29
N ALA A 66 -11.62 -16.59 6.22
CA ALA A 66 -12.24 -16.75 7.55
C ALA A 66 -11.59 -15.86 8.63
N MET A 67 -10.53 -15.13 8.27
CA MET A 67 -9.80 -14.15 9.09
C MET A 67 -9.90 -12.72 8.53
N ASP A 68 -10.22 -12.52 7.24
CA ASP A 68 -10.25 -11.21 6.54
C ASP A 68 -11.22 -10.16 7.11
N GLU A 69 -12.10 -10.50 8.07
CA GLU A 69 -12.81 -9.49 8.87
C GLU A 69 -11.92 -8.83 9.94
N PHE A 70 -10.75 -9.40 10.23
CA PHE A 70 -9.72 -8.86 11.13
C PHE A 70 -8.28 -9.12 10.64
N GLU A 71 -7.65 -8.03 10.17
CA GLU A 71 -6.21 -7.84 9.93
C GLU A 71 -5.63 -8.47 8.65
N ASN A 72 -5.00 -7.62 7.82
CA ASN A 72 -4.37 -8.00 6.55
C ASN A 72 -2.87 -7.63 6.56
N THR A 73 -2.04 -8.52 6.01
CA THR A 73 -0.61 -8.41 5.68
C THR A 73 0.36 -7.81 6.72
N ASP A 74 1.19 -8.70 7.27
CA ASP A 74 2.57 -8.54 7.73
C ASP A 74 2.95 -7.52 8.83
N SER A 75 4.04 -7.87 9.53
CA SER A 75 4.48 -7.26 10.78
C SER A 75 5.09 -5.86 10.56
N PHE A 76 4.75 -4.79 11.29
CA PHE A 76 3.91 -4.67 12.48
C PHE A 76 3.05 -3.39 12.42
N THR A 77 2.00 -3.37 13.25
CA THR A 77 1.05 -2.27 13.55
C THR A 77 -0.11 -2.06 12.59
N THR A 78 -1.31 -1.93 13.17
CA THR A 78 -2.55 -1.53 12.50
C THR A 78 -2.93 -0.10 12.90
N ASN A 79 -3.68 0.59 12.04
CA ASN A 79 -4.18 1.95 12.32
C ASN A 79 -5.53 1.90 13.06
N VAL A 80 -5.50 1.87 14.39
CA VAL A 80 -6.71 2.05 15.22
C VAL A 80 -6.79 3.51 15.68
N ASN A 81 -7.91 4.17 15.37
CA ASN A 81 -8.14 5.60 15.68
C ASN A 81 -7.03 6.54 15.18
N GLY A 82 -6.30 6.15 14.14
CA GLY A 82 -5.19 6.90 13.55
C GLY A 82 -3.84 6.75 14.28
N LYS A 83 -3.75 5.99 15.39
CA LYS A 83 -2.46 5.63 15.97
C LYS A 83 -1.97 4.31 15.37
N ARG A 84 -0.65 4.21 15.11
CA ARG A 84 0.02 2.93 14.90
C ARG A 84 0.06 2.19 16.23
N VAL A 85 -0.63 1.06 16.30
CA VAL A 85 -0.71 0.21 17.48
C VAL A 85 -0.43 -1.22 17.02
N SER A 86 0.37 -2.00 17.76
CA SER A 86 0.56 -3.44 17.47
C SER A 86 -0.80 -4.11 17.28
N SER A 87 -0.94 -5.05 16.34
CA SER A 87 -2.19 -5.79 16.11
C SER A 87 -2.70 -6.44 17.40
N ALA A 88 -1.78 -7.02 18.18
CA ALA A 88 -2.04 -7.58 19.51
C ALA A 88 -2.54 -6.55 20.56
N ASN A 89 -2.31 -5.25 20.34
CA ASN A 89 -2.77 -4.14 21.16
C ASN A 89 -4.05 -3.45 20.63
N THR A 90 -4.67 -3.96 19.56
CA THR A 90 -6.00 -3.46 19.16
C THR A 90 -7.06 -3.79 20.23
N THR A 91 -8.09 -2.95 20.36
CA THR A 91 -9.19 -3.18 21.32
C THR A 91 -9.90 -4.52 21.08
N SER A 92 -9.90 -5.02 19.85
CA SER A 92 -10.35 -6.35 19.45
C SER A 92 -9.41 -7.45 19.95
N ALA A 93 -8.11 -7.39 19.63
CA ALA A 93 -7.15 -8.41 20.05
C ALA A 93 -6.98 -8.47 21.57
N ALA A 94 -6.92 -7.34 22.25
CA ALA A 94 -6.85 -7.28 23.71
C ALA A 94 -8.11 -7.85 24.39
N ARG A 95 -9.30 -7.71 23.79
CA ARG A 95 -10.53 -8.38 24.25
C ARG A 95 -10.49 -9.88 24.00
N ALA A 96 -10.03 -10.33 22.83
CA ALA A 96 -9.89 -11.74 22.50
C ALA A 96 -8.89 -12.43 23.46
N LYS A 97 -7.69 -11.86 23.62
CA LYS A 97 -6.68 -12.29 24.60
C LYS A 97 -7.26 -12.40 26.00
N LYS A 98 -7.92 -11.35 26.49
CA LYS A 98 -8.56 -11.37 27.82
C LYS A 98 -9.68 -12.42 27.93
N ALA A 99 -10.41 -12.69 26.86
CA ALA A 99 -11.45 -13.72 26.84
C ALA A 99 -10.84 -15.13 26.97
N HIS A 100 -9.88 -15.52 26.12
CA HIS A 100 -9.27 -16.85 26.22
C HIS A 100 -8.42 -17.04 27.49
N MET A 101 -7.71 -16.00 27.96
CA MET A 101 -7.04 -16.02 29.27
C MET A 101 -8.00 -16.15 30.46
N SER A 102 -9.28 -15.83 30.31
CA SER A 102 -10.31 -16.01 31.36
C SER A 102 -11.00 -17.38 31.31
N LEU A 103 -11.13 -17.95 30.10
CA LEU A 103 -11.68 -19.29 29.86
C LEU A 103 -10.72 -20.40 30.34
N VAL A 104 -9.41 -20.19 30.22
CA VAL A 104 -8.39 -21.17 30.62
C VAL A 104 -7.88 -20.88 32.04
N GLN A 105 -8.14 -21.82 32.96
CA GLN A 105 -7.69 -21.76 34.36
C GLN A 105 -6.89 -22.99 34.79
N SER A 106 -6.89 -24.06 33.99
CA SER A 106 -6.02 -25.23 34.14
C SER A 106 -4.71 -25.05 33.37
N PRO A 107 -3.62 -25.73 33.75
CA PRO A 107 -2.48 -25.96 32.86
C PRO A 107 -2.90 -26.85 31.68
N GLY A 108 -2.10 -26.85 30.61
CA GLY A 108 -2.36 -27.61 29.38
C GLY A 108 -3.22 -26.87 28.36
N PHE A 109 -3.50 -27.51 27.22
CA PHE A 109 -4.24 -26.94 26.09
C PHE A 109 -5.75 -27.18 26.22
N VAL A 110 -6.51 -26.09 26.36
CA VAL A 110 -7.98 -26.14 26.38
C VAL A 110 -8.54 -25.67 25.04
N GLU A 111 -9.54 -26.37 24.50
CA GLU A 111 -10.25 -25.94 23.29
C GLU A 111 -11.09 -24.69 23.61
N ILE A 112 -10.73 -23.53 23.03
CA ILE A 112 -11.38 -22.24 23.31
C ILE A 112 -12.45 -21.86 22.27
N SER A 113 -12.36 -22.36 21.04
CA SER A 113 -13.36 -22.13 20.00
C SER A 113 -13.19 -23.09 18.81
N SER A 114 -14.21 -23.18 17.97
CA SER A 114 -14.14 -23.88 16.69
C SER A 114 -15.00 -23.19 15.63
N SER A 115 -14.53 -23.16 14.39
CA SER A 115 -15.14 -22.41 13.28
C SER A 115 -15.41 -23.29 12.06
N ALA A 116 -16.28 -22.82 11.16
CA ALA A 116 -16.63 -23.46 9.89
C ALA A 116 -16.97 -24.97 10.03
N ASN A 117 -17.97 -25.30 10.87
CA ASN A 117 -18.37 -26.67 11.21
C ASN A 117 -17.20 -27.54 11.75
N ARG A 118 -16.41 -26.98 12.68
CA ARG A 118 -15.21 -27.59 13.29
C ARG A 118 -14.06 -27.93 12.32
N LYS A 119 -14.07 -27.38 11.10
CA LYS A 119 -12.91 -27.44 10.18
C LYS A 119 -11.69 -26.68 10.72
N ILE A 120 -11.91 -25.71 11.60
CA ILE A 120 -10.85 -25.04 12.36
C ILE A 120 -11.17 -25.21 13.84
N VAL A 121 -10.18 -25.60 14.64
CA VAL A 121 -10.27 -25.74 16.10
C VAL A 121 -9.10 -25.00 16.74
N TRP A 122 -9.41 -24.13 17.70
CA TRP A 122 -8.43 -23.32 18.43
C TRP A 122 -8.25 -23.83 19.86
N TYR A 123 -7.00 -24.09 20.22
CA TYR A 123 -6.58 -24.45 21.57
C TYR A 123 -5.74 -23.32 22.17
N TYR A 124 -5.84 -23.10 23.47
CA TYR A 124 -4.97 -22.18 24.20
C TYR A 124 -4.40 -22.86 25.45
N ALA A 125 -3.08 -22.76 25.61
CA ALA A 125 -2.38 -23.15 26.82
C ALA A 125 -1.88 -21.89 27.53
N LYS A 126 -2.38 -21.65 28.74
CA LYS A 126 -2.05 -20.48 29.55
C LYS A 126 -0.80 -20.75 30.40
N ASN A 127 0.05 -19.73 30.58
CA ASN A 127 1.18 -19.79 31.49
C ASN A 127 0.75 -19.69 32.96
N VAL A 128 0.10 -20.73 33.48
CA VAL A 128 -0.42 -20.78 34.86
C VAL A 128 0.68 -20.68 35.92
N TYR A 129 1.91 -21.12 35.59
CA TYR A 129 3.07 -21.10 36.49
C TYR A 129 3.89 -19.81 36.43
N ASN A 130 3.52 -18.85 35.58
CA ASN A 130 4.23 -17.59 35.35
C ASN A 130 5.73 -17.79 35.02
N THR A 131 6.04 -18.80 34.22
CA THR A 131 7.39 -19.06 33.69
C THR A 131 7.83 -17.84 32.86
N MET A 132 9.02 -17.30 33.15
CA MET A 132 9.56 -16.09 32.49
C MET A 132 10.55 -16.41 31.36
N ILE A 133 10.86 -17.69 31.13
CA ILE A 133 11.81 -18.15 30.10
C ILE A 133 11.04 -18.88 29.01
N TYR A 134 11.08 -18.35 27.78
CA TYR A 134 10.32 -18.90 26.64
C TYR A 134 10.65 -20.36 26.33
N THR A 135 11.93 -20.75 26.39
CA THR A 135 12.37 -22.12 26.10
C THR A 135 11.83 -23.13 27.13
N GLU A 136 11.74 -22.75 28.41
CA GLU A 136 11.15 -23.59 29.46
C GLU A 136 9.63 -23.70 29.30
N PHE A 137 8.96 -22.57 29.01
CA PHE A 137 7.52 -22.54 28.78
C PHE A 137 7.12 -23.42 27.58
N LEU A 138 7.77 -23.27 26.43
CA LEU A 138 7.50 -24.06 25.23
C LEU A 138 7.75 -25.56 25.45
N ARG A 139 8.89 -25.93 26.05
CA ARG A 139 9.20 -27.34 26.40
C ARG A 139 8.20 -27.95 27.36
N SER A 140 7.61 -27.17 28.28
CA SER A 140 6.57 -27.67 29.20
C SER A 140 5.28 -28.08 28.50
N LEU A 141 4.99 -27.51 27.31
CA LEU A 141 3.80 -27.77 26.50
C LEU A 141 4.03 -28.81 25.39
N GLU A 142 5.28 -29.04 25.01
CA GLU A 142 5.69 -29.93 23.92
C GLU A 142 5.06 -31.33 23.97
N PRO A 143 5.03 -32.07 25.11
CA PRO A 143 4.49 -33.43 25.13
C PRO A 143 2.97 -33.46 24.90
N GLU A 144 2.27 -32.40 25.31
CA GLU A 144 0.82 -32.28 25.12
C GLU A 144 0.48 -31.79 23.71
N LEU A 145 1.24 -30.83 23.18
CA LEU A 145 1.15 -30.38 21.79
C LEU A 145 1.34 -31.57 20.83
N ASN A 146 2.42 -32.33 21.01
CA ASN A 146 2.73 -33.49 20.15
C ASN A 146 1.65 -34.57 20.30
N LYS A 147 1.10 -34.78 21.51
CA LYS A 147 -0.04 -35.69 21.73
C LYS A 147 -1.31 -35.23 21.00
N ILE A 148 -1.64 -33.94 21.04
CA ILE A 148 -2.83 -33.39 20.36
C ILE A 148 -2.67 -33.52 18.84
N LEU A 149 -1.52 -33.14 18.29
CA LEU A 149 -1.23 -33.26 16.85
C LEU A 149 -1.24 -34.72 16.40
N LYS A 150 -0.57 -35.63 17.13
CA LYS A 150 -0.59 -37.09 16.88
C LYS A 150 -2.01 -37.69 16.97
N THR A 151 -2.85 -37.20 17.87
CA THR A 151 -4.25 -37.66 17.98
C THR A 151 -5.12 -37.12 16.84
N ARG A 152 -4.90 -35.88 16.38
CA ARG A 152 -5.67 -35.28 15.28
C ARG A 152 -5.26 -35.80 13.91
N VAL A 153 -3.96 -36.03 13.66
CA VAL A 153 -3.50 -36.53 12.35
C VAL A 153 -4.01 -37.95 12.03
N GLN A 154 -4.28 -38.75 13.07
CA GLN A 154 -4.92 -40.08 12.92
C GLN A 154 -6.36 -40.02 12.37
N GLN A 155 -6.98 -38.83 12.34
CA GLN A 155 -8.33 -38.61 11.81
C GLN A 155 -8.31 -38.04 10.37
N GLY A 156 -7.12 -37.79 9.82
CA GLY A 156 -6.90 -37.11 8.54
C GLY A 156 -5.74 -36.12 8.66
N ALA A 157 -5.13 -35.75 7.53
CA ALA A 157 -4.05 -34.76 7.54
C ALA A 157 -4.53 -33.39 8.06
N ILE A 158 -3.60 -32.62 8.64
CA ILE A 158 -3.91 -31.34 9.27
C ILE A 158 -2.89 -30.27 8.84
N LYS A 159 -3.34 -29.02 8.85
CA LYS A 159 -2.42 -27.87 9.01
C LYS A 159 -2.47 -27.42 10.45
N PHE A 160 -1.36 -26.92 10.98
CA PHE A 160 -1.32 -26.25 12.27
C PHE A 160 -0.50 -24.96 12.23
N ASN A 161 -0.79 -24.04 13.12
CA ASN A 161 0.10 -22.91 13.42
C ASN A 161 0.13 -22.62 14.92
N LEU A 162 1.20 -21.95 15.34
CA LEU A 162 1.39 -21.49 16.71
C LEU A 162 1.44 -19.96 16.75
N LYS A 163 0.87 -19.39 17.81
CA LYS A 163 0.99 -17.97 18.16
C LYS A 163 1.30 -17.87 19.66
N LEU A 164 2.54 -17.50 19.97
CA LEU A 164 3.03 -17.28 21.32
C LEU A 164 2.68 -15.85 21.74
N GLU A 165 1.97 -15.69 22.86
CA GLU A 165 1.51 -14.38 23.37
C GLU A 165 2.28 -13.99 24.63
N ALA A 166 2.73 -12.73 24.68
CA ALA A 166 3.46 -12.15 25.80
C ALA A 166 3.06 -10.67 26.01
N THR A 167 3.44 -10.13 27.16
CA THR A 167 3.34 -8.70 27.49
C THR A 167 4.72 -8.17 27.86
N TYR A 168 5.09 -7.02 27.31
CA TYR A 168 6.33 -6.30 27.59
C TYR A 168 5.99 -4.92 28.15
N ASN A 169 6.79 -4.39 29.08
CA ASN A 169 6.63 -3.04 29.63
C ASN A 169 7.91 -2.22 29.43
N ARG A 170 7.92 -0.96 29.87
CA ARG A 170 9.12 -0.14 29.99
C ARG A 170 9.40 0.14 31.46
N VAL A 171 10.57 -0.27 31.92
CA VAL A 171 11.02 -0.03 33.30
C VAL A 171 10.89 1.47 33.63
N ASN A 172 10.30 1.76 34.79
CA ASN A 172 10.01 3.12 35.29
C ASN A 172 8.99 3.97 34.50
N VAL A 173 8.31 3.44 33.48
CA VAL A 173 7.22 4.15 32.78
C VAL A 173 5.85 3.55 33.16
N PRO A 174 5.01 4.22 33.94
CA PRO A 174 3.71 3.69 34.33
C PRO A 174 2.76 3.56 33.13
N ASN A 175 1.94 2.49 33.12
CA ASN A 175 1.00 2.14 32.03
C ASN A 175 1.66 1.91 30.66
N SER A 176 2.92 1.44 30.63
CA SER A 176 3.68 1.14 29.40
C SER A 176 3.51 -0.28 28.85
N SER A 177 2.69 -1.12 29.47
CA SER A 177 2.48 -2.53 29.08
C SER A 177 1.88 -2.68 27.68
N GLU A 178 2.61 -3.34 26.80
CA GLU A 178 2.22 -3.70 25.44
C GLU A 178 2.16 -5.21 25.24
N ASN A 179 1.06 -5.69 24.68
CA ASN A 179 0.92 -7.06 24.21
C ASN A 179 1.74 -7.26 22.92
N ARG A 180 2.49 -8.35 22.87
CA ARG A 180 3.26 -8.82 21.71
C ARG A 180 2.88 -10.28 21.41
N ALA A 181 3.04 -10.67 20.15
CA ALA A 181 2.80 -12.03 19.74
C ALA A 181 3.72 -12.44 18.59
N PHE A 182 4.33 -13.60 18.73
CA PHE A 182 5.21 -14.25 17.75
C PHE A 182 4.43 -15.40 17.10
N LYS A 183 4.62 -15.65 15.79
CA LYS A 183 3.73 -16.52 15.00
C LYS A 183 4.46 -17.39 13.99
N THR A 184 4.02 -18.65 13.85
CA THR A 184 4.44 -19.51 12.73
C THR A 184 3.49 -19.38 11.55
N THR A 185 3.99 -19.66 10.35
CA THR A 185 3.14 -19.98 9.20
C THR A 185 2.39 -21.30 9.42
N ALA A 186 1.31 -21.52 8.67
CA ALA A 186 0.59 -22.79 8.68
C ALA A 186 1.48 -23.90 8.10
N THR A 187 1.74 -24.94 8.88
CA THR A 187 2.60 -26.08 8.52
C THR A 187 1.77 -27.35 8.39
N GLU A 188 2.06 -28.15 7.36
CA GLU A 188 1.36 -29.40 7.06
C GLU A 188 1.90 -30.56 7.91
N ILE A 189 1.00 -31.42 8.38
CA ILE A 189 1.32 -32.67 9.07
C ILE A 189 0.48 -33.80 8.45
N TYR A 190 1.19 -34.86 8.04
CA TYR A 190 0.66 -36.09 7.49
C TYR A 190 0.85 -37.24 8.51
N PRO A 191 0.11 -38.37 8.42
CA PRO A 191 0.15 -39.43 9.44
C PRO A 191 1.51 -40.12 9.64
N ASP A 192 2.42 -39.96 8.68
CA ASP A 192 3.79 -40.46 8.60
C ASP A 192 4.85 -39.39 8.93
N SER A 193 4.44 -38.14 9.17
CA SER A 193 5.35 -37.02 9.45
C SER A 193 5.99 -37.11 10.84
N ASP A 194 7.27 -36.72 10.93
CA ASP A 194 7.97 -36.52 12.21
C ASP A 194 7.44 -35.24 12.90
N ILE A 195 6.35 -35.43 13.66
CA ILE A 195 5.67 -34.37 14.41
C ILE A 195 6.57 -33.73 15.45
N ASP A 196 7.47 -34.49 16.09
CA ASP A 196 8.31 -33.98 17.15
C ASP A 196 9.36 -33.01 16.57
N SER A 197 10.03 -33.39 15.46
CA SER A 197 10.93 -32.50 14.71
C SER A 197 10.22 -31.28 14.12
N ILE A 198 8.99 -31.44 13.61
CA ILE A 198 8.19 -30.33 13.08
C ILE A 198 7.83 -29.32 14.17
N VAL A 199 7.53 -29.77 15.39
CA VAL A 199 7.23 -28.90 16.53
C VAL A 199 8.49 -28.22 17.07
N GLU A 200 9.63 -28.91 17.15
CA GLU A 200 10.90 -28.29 17.51
C GLU A 200 11.27 -27.16 16.53
N GLN A 201 11.15 -27.40 15.22
CA GLN A 201 11.34 -26.36 14.19
C GLN A 201 10.35 -25.19 14.31
N ALA A 202 9.11 -25.44 14.77
CA ALA A 202 8.12 -24.39 15.02
C ALA A 202 8.51 -23.53 16.24
N PHE A 203 9.02 -24.15 17.31
CA PHE A 203 9.53 -23.44 18.49
C PHE A 203 10.79 -22.62 18.16
N VAL A 204 11.74 -23.16 17.40
CA VAL A 204 12.94 -22.42 16.96
C VAL A 204 12.56 -21.16 16.17
N LYS A 205 11.53 -21.21 15.32
CA LYS A 205 11.02 -20.02 14.60
C LYS A 205 10.42 -18.97 15.53
N LEU A 206 9.65 -19.37 16.54
CA LEU A 206 9.07 -18.44 17.53
C LEU A 206 10.16 -17.74 18.35
N LEU A 207 11.18 -18.48 18.78
CA LEU A 207 12.32 -17.92 19.52
C LEU A 207 13.15 -16.97 18.64
N ALA A 208 13.40 -17.32 17.37
CA ALA A 208 14.10 -16.45 16.44
C ALA A 208 13.33 -15.14 16.12
N GLU A 209 11.99 -15.14 16.15
CA GLU A 209 11.20 -13.91 16.02
C GLU A 209 11.30 -13.03 17.28
N GLU A 210 11.47 -13.64 18.46
CA GLU A 210 11.65 -12.98 19.76
C GLU A 210 13.05 -12.36 19.91
N ASP A 211 14.11 -13.13 19.63
CA ASP A 211 15.50 -12.63 19.52
C ASP A 211 15.58 -11.47 18.53
N ALA A 212 14.92 -11.61 17.36
CA ALA A 212 14.85 -10.58 16.33
C ALA A 212 13.96 -9.38 16.72
N TYR A 213 13.22 -9.42 17.84
CA TYR A 213 12.50 -8.29 18.42
C TYR A 213 13.33 -7.59 19.50
N VAL A 214 13.91 -8.35 20.45
CA VAL A 214 14.76 -7.84 21.54
C VAL A 214 16.00 -7.12 21.00
N SER A 215 16.67 -7.70 20.00
CA SER A 215 17.86 -7.14 19.35
C SER A 215 17.65 -5.76 18.69
N ARG A 216 16.41 -5.28 18.53
CA ARG A 216 16.10 -3.94 18.01
C ARG A 216 16.20 -2.82 19.06
N GLY A 217 16.57 -3.13 20.31
CA GLY A 217 16.94 -2.14 21.32
C GLY A 217 15.81 -1.24 21.83
N SER A 218 14.54 -1.64 21.64
CA SER A 218 13.34 -0.79 21.81
C SER A 218 12.96 -0.39 23.25
N GLY A 219 13.87 -0.52 24.22
CA GLY A 219 13.65 -0.16 25.63
C GLY A 219 12.57 -0.96 26.38
N PHE A 220 11.95 -1.94 25.72
CA PHE A 220 10.93 -2.81 26.31
C PHE A 220 11.55 -4.05 26.97
N THR A 221 11.09 -4.36 28.18
CA THR A 221 11.43 -5.55 28.97
C THR A 221 10.24 -6.51 29.06
N LEU A 222 10.50 -7.81 29.10
CA LEU A 222 9.45 -8.83 29.28
C LEU A 222 8.77 -8.66 30.65
N GLU A 223 7.45 -8.47 30.64
CA GLU A 223 6.62 -8.34 31.85
C GLU A 223 5.98 -9.68 32.23
N ALA A 224 5.46 -10.42 31.23
CA ALA A 224 4.97 -11.78 31.41
C ALA A 224 4.90 -12.52 30.06
N ILE A 225 5.06 -13.85 30.08
CA ILE A 225 4.61 -14.74 29.00
C ILE A 225 3.17 -15.14 29.34
N ASP A 226 2.20 -14.92 28.44
CA ASP A 226 0.78 -15.16 28.75
C ASP A 226 0.34 -16.60 28.44
N GLY A 227 0.76 -17.10 27.28
CA GLY A 227 0.33 -18.40 26.79
C GLY A 227 0.68 -18.69 25.32
N LEU A 228 0.35 -19.90 24.88
CA LEU A 228 0.53 -20.39 23.52
C LEU A 228 -0.84 -20.74 22.92
N LEU A 229 -1.19 -20.06 21.82
CA LEU A 229 -2.36 -20.35 21.01
C LEU A 229 -1.96 -21.32 19.88
N LEU A 230 -2.75 -22.37 19.70
CA LEU A 230 -2.60 -23.41 18.68
C LEU A 230 -3.85 -23.41 17.78
N GLY A 231 -3.66 -23.13 16.49
CA GLY A 231 -4.69 -23.34 15.47
C GLY A 231 -4.49 -24.69 14.80
N ILE A 232 -5.53 -25.53 14.75
CA ILE A 232 -5.56 -26.76 13.95
C ILE A 232 -6.65 -26.63 12.89
N TYR A 233 -6.26 -26.91 11.64
CA TYR A 233 -7.12 -26.84 10.46
C TYR A 233 -7.21 -28.25 9.87
N ASN A 234 -8.43 -28.74 9.62
CA ASN A 234 -8.64 -29.97 8.86
C ASN A 234 -8.15 -29.74 7.43
N TYR A 235 -7.10 -30.44 7.03
CA TYR A 235 -6.46 -30.26 5.73
C TYR A 235 -6.63 -31.53 4.91
N THR A 236 -7.63 -31.52 4.03
CA THR A 236 -7.73 -32.48 2.92
C THR A 236 -6.55 -32.21 1.97
N PRO A 237 -5.53 -33.09 1.88
CA PRO A 237 -4.48 -32.91 0.89
C PRO A 237 -5.05 -33.19 -0.49
N MET A 238 -4.51 -32.57 -1.54
CA MET A 238 -4.88 -32.90 -2.91
C MET A 238 -4.16 -34.18 -3.40
N THR A 239 -4.19 -35.25 -2.58
CA THR A 239 -3.48 -36.53 -2.78
C THR A 239 -4.14 -37.45 -3.80
N GLY A 240 -3.40 -37.73 -4.88
CA GLY A 240 -3.87 -38.53 -6.03
C GLY A 240 -4.00 -40.02 -5.73
N SER A 241 -5.24 -40.47 -5.55
CA SER A 241 -5.67 -41.78 -5.06
C SER A 241 -6.09 -42.75 -6.19
N SER A 242 -7.17 -43.51 -5.97
CA SER A 242 -7.82 -44.37 -6.97
C SER A 242 -8.53 -43.56 -8.06
N TYR A 243 -9.05 -44.24 -9.08
CA TYR A 243 -9.83 -43.64 -10.17
C TYR A 243 -11.01 -42.77 -9.68
N ILE A 244 -11.08 -41.53 -10.17
CA ILE A 244 -12.25 -40.65 -10.05
C ILE A 244 -12.83 -40.42 -11.45
N GLU A 245 -14.15 -40.59 -11.63
CA GLU A 245 -14.80 -40.33 -12.92
C GLU A 245 -14.75 -38.83 -13.26
N LEU A 246 -14.31 -38.49 -14.48
CA LEU A 246 -14.30 -37.10 -14.92
C LEU A 246 -15.74 -36.57 -15.10
N PRO A 247 -16.07 -35.37 -14.60
CA PRO A 247 -17.34 -34.74 -14.90
C PRO A 247 -17.57 -34.69 -16.41
N ALA A 248 -18.75 -35.09 -16.89
CA ALA A 248 -19.04 -35.22 -18.32
C ALA A 248 -18.83 -33.92 -19.14
N TYR A 249 -18.84 -32.75 -18.48
CA TYR A 249 -18.47 -31.46 -19.10
C TYR A 249 -16.98 -31.37 -19.48
N ILE A 250 -16.09 -32.08 -18.78
CA ILE A 250 -14.66 -32.18 -19.06
C ILE A 250 -14.36 -33.35 -19.99
N ASP A 251 -14.91 -34.54 -19.71
CA ASP A 251 -14.67 -35.73 -20.56
C ASP A 251 -15.07 -35.50 -22.04
N ARG A 252 -16.23 -34.86 -22.27
CA ARG A 252 -16.70 -34.51 -23.62
C ARG A 252 -15.77 -33.55 -24.37
N LYS A 253 -14.88 -32.83 -23.68
CA LYS A 253 -13.85 -32.01 -24.35
C LYS A 253 -12.77 -32.87 -25.01
N ARG A 254 -12.63 -34.16 -24.66
CA ARG A 254 -11.66 -35.10 -25.26
C ARG A 254 -10.22 -34.53 -25.33
N GLY A 255 -9.82 -33.80 -24.28
CA GLY A 255 -8.49 -33.20 -24.11
C GLY A 255 -7.66 -33.83 -22.99
N THR A 256 -8.13 -34.96 -22.45
CA THR A 256 -7.57 -35.66 -21.29
C THR A 256 -7.53 -37.18 -21.53
N ILE A 257 -6.70 -37.88 -20.76
CA ILE A 257 -6.71 -39.33 -20.57
C ILE A 257 -6.76 -39.57 -19.06
N ASN A 258 -7.80 -40.27 -18.60
CA ASN A 258 -8.04 -40.58 -17.20
C ASN A 258 -7.76 -42.09 -16.97
N PRO A 259 -6.62 -42.48 -16.34
CA PRO A 259 -6.26 -43.87 -16.13
C PRO A 259 -7.10 -44.50 -15.00
N GLN A 260 -7.83 -45.56 -15.33
CA GLN A 260 -8.59 -46.38 -14.39
C GLN A 260 -7.64 -47.26 -13.57
N ASN A 261 -7.22 -46.76 -12.41
CA ASN A 261 -6.38 -47.44 -11.44
C ASN A 261 -7.17 -47.84 -10.17
N ASN A 262 -6.80 -48.99 -9.60
CA ASN A 262 -7.36 -49.54 -8.36
C ASN A 262 -6.38 -49.38 -7.16
N ASP A 263 -5.37 -48.53 -7.31
CA ASP A 263 -4.28 -48.31 -6.37
C ASP A 263 -4.16 -46.81 -6.00
N GLN A 264 -3.09 -46.43 -5.28
CA GLN A 264 -2.78 -45.05 -4.93
C GLN A 264 -1.70 -44.43 -5.86
N GLN A 265 -1.50 -44.99 -7.07
CA GLN A 265 -0.40 -44.62 -7.98
C GLN A 265 -0.87 -43.78 -9.18
N CYS A 266 -2.00 -43.08 -9.13
CA CYS A 266 -2.54 -42.38 -10.30
C CYS A 266 -1.59 -41.31 -10.89
N PHE A 267 -0.69 -40.70 -10.09
CA PHE A 267 0.35 -39.81 -10.60
C PHE A 267 1.26 -40.53 -11.61
N LYS A 268 1.80 -41.69 -11.23
CA LYS A 268 2.59 -42.58 -12.10
C LYS A 268 1.80 -42.99 -13.33
N TRP A 269 0.54 -43.42 -13.16
CA TRP A 269 -0.29 -43.79 -14.31
C TRP A 269 -0.59 -42.63 -15.25
N ALA A 270 -0.78 -41.40 -14.75
CA ALA A 270 -0.98 -40.21 -15.58
C ALA A 270 0.29 -39.81 -16.34
N ILE A 271 1.47 -39.91 -15.74
CA ILE A 271 2.76 -39.73 -16.44
C ILE A 271 2.93 -40.80 -17.53
N LEU A 272 2.60 -42.06 -17.25
CA LEU A 272 2.74 -43.15 -18.21
C LEU A 272 1.69 -43.11 -19.34
N ALA A 273 0.52 -42.49 -19.11
CA ALA A 273 -0.57 -42.36 -20.10
C ALA A 273 -0.13 -41.72 -21.42
N ARG A 274 0.89 -40.84 -21.40
CA ARG A 274 1.48 -40.23 -22.61
C ARG A 274 1.99 -41.28 -23.61
N HIS A 275 2.47 -42.43 -23.14
CA HIS A 275 3.05 -43.49 -23.98
C HIS A 275 2.02 -44.52 -24.47
N VAL A 276 0.83 -44.56 -23.88
CA VAL A 276 -0.22 -45.54 -24.20
C VAL A 276 -1.04 -45.12 -25.43
N VAL A 277 -0.83 -43.89 -25.92
CA VAL A 277 -1.63 -43.27 -27.00
C VAL A 277 -1.45 -43.93 -28.36
N ASP A 278 -0.25 -44.46 -28.66
CA ASP A 278 0.19 -44.69 -30.04
C ASP A 278 -0.13 -46.08 -30.61
N ASN A 279 -0.55 -47.05 -29.78
CA ASN A 279 -0.54 -48.48 -30.15
C ASN A 279 -1.80 -49.29 -29.82
N LEU A 280 -2.89 -48.69 -29.34
CA LEU A 280 -4.10 -49.42 -28.90
C LEU A 280 -5.41 -48.74 -29.30
N SER A 281 -6.46 -49.55 -29.48
CA SER A 281 -7.83 -49.07 -29.65
C SER A 281 -8.36 -48.38 -28.39
N ASP A 282 -9.21 -47.34 -28.57
CA ASP A 282 -9.62 -46.43 -27.50
C ASP A 282 -10.14 -47.12 -26.22
N LYS A 283 -10.75 -48.31 -26.33
CA LYS A 283 -11.27 -49.08 -25.18
C LYS A 283 -10.18 -49.44 -24.15
N TYR A 284 -8.95 -49.72 -24.58
CA TYR A 284 -7.86 -50.13 -23.69
C TYR A 284 -6.98 -48.97 -23.22
N LYS A 285 -7.13 -47.78 -23.81
CA LYS A 285 -6.35 -46.58 -23.51
C LYS A 285 -6.48 -46.10 -22.07
N TYR A 286 -7.65 -46.31 -21.47
CA TYR A 286 -8.00 -45.85 -20.13
C TYR A 286 -7.73 -46.90 -19.04
N CYS A 287 -7.72 -48.20 -19.37
CA CYS A 287 -7.53 -49.26 -18.38
C CYS A 287 -6.04 -49.44 -18.05
N VAL A 288 -5.68 -49.40 -16.77
CA VAL A 288 -4.31 -49.68 -16.30
C VAL A 288 -4.05 -51.19 -16.31
N GLY A 289 -2.96 -51.59 -16.97
CA GLY A 289 -2.55 -52.98 -17.14
C GLY A 289 -1.23 -53.07 -17.89
N LYS A 290 -1.00 -54.18 -18.63
CA LYS A 290 0.26 -54.44 -19.35
C LYS A 290 0.69 -53.32 -20.31
N ASN A 291 -0.28 -52.59 -20.87
CA ASN A 291 -0.13 -51.39 -21.69
C ASN A 291 0.54 -50.21 -20.96
N TYR A 292 0.30 -50.05 -19.66
CA TYR A 292 0.96 -49.07 -18.80
C TYR A 292 2.25 -49.63 -18.18
N THR A 293 2.22 -50.88 -17.68
CA THR A 293 3.34 -51.43 -16.89
C THR A 293 4.62 -51.61 -17.72
N GLN A 294 4.49 -51.89 -19.03
CA GLN A 294 5.59 -51.93 -20.00
C GLN A 294 6.34 -50.59 -20.18
N HIS A 295 5.90 -49.52 -19.52
CA HIS A 295 6.50 -48.18 -19.61
C HIS A 295 7.05 -47.67 -18.27
N GLU A 296 6.91 -48.42 -17.17
CA GLU A 296 7.37 -47.98 -15.84
C GLU A 296 8.87 -47.65 -15.83
N ALA A 297 9.71 -48.48 -16.45
CA ALA A 297 11.15 -48.26 -16.56
C ALA A 297 11.59 -47.05 -17.43
N LYS A 298 10.65 -46.23 -17.95
CA LYS A 298 10.96 -44.98 -18.65
C LYS A 298 11.24 -43.80 -17.71
N TYR A 299 10.85 -43.89 -16.44
CA TYR A 299 11.04 -42.83 -15.44
C TYR A 299 11.42 -43.42 -14.09
N ASN A 300 12.22 -42.68 -13.33
CA ASN A 300 12.46 -42.98 -11.92
C ASN A 300 11.26 -42.46 -11.11
N PHE A 301 10.67 -43.32 -10.25
CA PHE A 301 9.58 -42.98 -9.32
C PHE A 301 9.98 -43.28 -7.86
N ASP A 302 11.28 -43.30 -7.57
CA ASP A 302 11.85 -43.38 -6.23
C ASP A 302 11.68 -42.03 -5.50
N ASP A 303 11.86 -42.03 -4.17
CA ASP A 303 11.75 -40.87 -3.26
C ASP A 303 10.41 -40.12 -3.20
N ILE A 304 9.42 -40.48 -4.03
CA ILE A 304 8.07 -39.93 -4.00
C ILE A 304 7.07 -40.81 -3.26
N SER A 305 6.13 -40.14 -2.59
CA SER A 305 5.02 -40.77 -1.87
C SER A 305 3.92 -41.24 -2.84
N PHE A 306 3.14 -42.23 -2.42
CA PHE A 306 1.91 -42.66 -3.09
C PHE A 306 0.79 -42.80 -2.03
N PRO A 307 -0.30 -42.02 -2.08
CA PRO A 307 -0.66 -41.04 -3.12
C PRO A 307 0.27 -39.81 -3.16
N THR A 308 0.64 -39.37 -4.35
CA THR A 308 1.70 -38.35 -4.53
C THR A 308 1.19 -36.94 -4.23
N PRO A 309 1.80 -36.18 -3.31
CA PRO A 309 1.47 -34.76 -3.07
C PRO A 309 2.16 -33.83 -4.09
N LEU A 310 1.65 -32.60 -4.24
CA LEU A 310 2.19 -31.59 -5.16
C LEU A 310 3.66 -31.23 -4.89
N SER A 311 4.10 -31.33 -3.62
CA SER A 311 5.49 -31.12 -3.18
C SER A 311 6.45 -32.16 -3.78
N ASP A 312 6.05 -33.42 -3.81
CA ASP A 312 6.87 -34.55 -4.28
C ASP A 312 7.09 -34.56 -5.80
N ILE A 313 6.27 -33.84 -6.56
CA ILE A 313 6.51 -33.61 -7.99
C ILE A 313 7.88 -32.95 -8.21
N SER A 314 8.35 -32.12 -7.27
CA SER A 314 9.69 -31.53 -7.31
C SER A 314 10.83 -32.53 -7.07
N LYS A 315 10.56 -33.67 -6.42
CA LYS A 315 11.51 -34.79 -6.30
C LYS A 315 11.53 -35.60 -7.60
N PHE A 316 10.35 -35.92 -8.14
CA PHE A 316 10.20 -36.62 -9.43
C PHE A 316 10.95 -35.90 -10.57
N GLU A 317 10.88 -34.56 -10.63
CA GLU A 317 11.61 -33.76 -11.63
C GLU A 317 13.14 -33.72 -11.41
N LYS A 318 13.62 -33.88 -10.16
CA LYS A 318 15.05 -34.02 -9.86
C LYS A 318 15.55 -35.41 -10.27
N ASN A 319 14.79 -36.45 -9.95
CA ASN A 319 15.09 -37.84 -10.29
C ASN A 319 14.95 -38.12 -11.79
N ASN A 320 14.34 -37.22 -12.56
CA ASN A 320 14.20 -37.29 -14.02
C ASN A 320 14.62 -35.96 -14.69
N PRO A 321 15.93 -35.66 -14.86
CA PRO A 321 16.41 -34.32 -15.21
C PRO A 321 15.82 -33.65 -16.45
N ASN A 322 15.35 -34.42 -17.44
CA ASN A 322 14.72 -33.93 -18.68
C ASN A 322 13.19 -33.77 -18.61
N VAL A 323 12.59 -33.96 -17.43
CA VAL A 323 11.13 -33.91 -17.19
C VAL A 323 10.72 -32.60 -16.50
N THR A 324 9.51 -32.13 -16.80
CA THR A 324 8.79 -31.08 -16.07
C THR A 324 7.28 -31.37 -16.07
N VAL A 325 6.57 -30.97 -15.01
CA VAL A 325 5.16 -31.30 -14.78
C VAL A 325 4.37 -30.05 -14.34
N ASN A 326 3.47 -29.59 -15.20
CA ASN A 326 2.41 -28.64 -14.81
C ASN A 326 1.24 -29.39 -14.18
N VAL A 327 0.58 -28.77 -13.20
CA VAL A 327 -0.65 -29.26 -12.59
C VAL A 327 -1.70 -28.15 -12.58
N TYR A 328 -2.93 -28.49 -12.93
CA TYR A 328 -4.08 -27.59 -12.96
C TYR A 328 -5.21 -28.18 -12.11
N GLY A 329 -5.93 -27.34 -11.38
CA GLY A 329 -7.12 -27.73 -10.61
C GLY A 329 -8.40 -27.60 -11.42
N LEU A 330 -9.52 -28.02 -10.83
CA LEU A 330 -10.85 -27.99 -11.46
C LEU A 330 -11.92 -27.42 -10.50
N ASP A 331 -12.33 -26.17 -10.70
CA ASP A 331 -13.37 -25.53 -9.91
C ASP A 331 -14.78 -25.81 -10.50
N LYS A 332 -15.80 -25.88 -9.63
CA LYS A 332 -17.18 -26.29 -9.92
C LYS A 332 -18.13 -25.10 -9.79
N LYS A 333 -18.16 -24.24 -10.80
CA LYS A 333 -19.04 -23.06 -10.85
C LYS A 333 -20.52 -23.47 -11.01
N PHE A 334 -21.35 -23.13 -10.03
CA PHE A 334 -22.81 -23.23 -10.13
C PHE A 334 -23.39 -21.88 -10.60
N GLN A 335 -24.11 -21.87 -11.72
CA GLN A 335 -24.65 -20.65 -12.34
C GLN A 335 -26.14 -20.79 -12.63
N PRO A 336 -27.05 -20.31 -11.76
CA PRO A 336 -28.46 -20.12 -12.13
C PRO A 336 -28.55 -19.25 -13.40
N PRO A 337 -29.40 -19.58 -14.39
CA PRO A 337 -30.46 -20.59 -14.40
C PRO A 337 -30.05 -21.96 -15.01
N ARG A 338 -28.75 -22.29 -15.12
CA ARG A 338 -28.30 -23.55 -15.76
C ARG A 338 -28.63 -24.77 -14.89
N LYS A 339 -29.28 -25.77 -15.48
CA LYS A 339 -29.67 -27.05 -14.83
C LYS A 339 -28.49 -27.96 -14.45
N TYR A 340 -27.29 -27.68 -14.97
CA TYR A 340 -26.08 -28.48 -14.74
C TYR A 340 -24.89 -27.58 -14.41
N PRO A 341 -23.97 -28.00 -13.52
CA PRO A 341 -22.78 -27.23 -13.16
C PRO A 341 -21.80 -27.12 -14.33
N THR A 342 -21.08 -26.01 -14.37
CA THR A 342 -19.94 -25.78 -15.27
C THR A 342 -18.63 -25.94 -14.49
N TYR A 343 -17.55 -26.31 -15.19
CA TYR A 343 -16.25 -26.52 -14.56
C TYR A 343 -15.17 -25.68 -15.23
N GLU A 344 -14.32 -25.06 -14.41
CA GLU A 344 -13.26 -24.16 -14.86
C GLU A 344 -11.91 -24.67 -14.38
N VAL A 345 -11.02 -24.95 -15.34
CA VAL A 345 -9.63 -25.32 -15.07
C VAL A 345 -8.81 -24.07 -14.73
N TYR A 346 -7.96 -24.16 -13.71
CA TYR A 346 -7.09 -23.08 -13.22
C TYR A 346 -5.69 -23.63 -12.87
N PRO A 347 -4.61 -22.83 -12.89
CA PRO A 347 -3.27 -23.34 -12.57
C PRO A 347 -3.11 -23.62 -11.06
N LEU A 348 -2.46 -24.74 -10.72
CA LEU A 348 -1.97 -25.04 -9.37
C LEU A 348 -0.44 -24.99 -9.32
N ARG A 349 0.22 -25.53 -10.34
CA ARG A 349 1.68 -25.56 -10.50
C ARG A 349 2.01 -25.39 -11.98
N VAL A 350 2.77 -24.37 -12.35
CA VAL A 350 3.25 -24.19 -13.72
C VAL A 350 4.74 -23.86 -13.66
N VAL A 351 5.56 -24.62 -14.37
CA VAL A 351 7.02 -24.40 -14.42
C VAL A 351 7.37 -23.12 -15.17
N ASP A 352 8.56 -22.59 -14.98
CA ASP A 352 9.05 -21.41 -15.72
C ASP A 352 9.49 -21.78 -17.14
N GLU A 353 10.15 -22.93 -17.31
CA GLU A 353 10.58 -23.48 -18.60
C GLU A 353 10.13 -24.93 -18.79
N GLU A 354 9.57 -25.26 -19.97
CA GLU A 354 9.14 -26.62 -20.31
C GLU A 354 10.29 -27.41 -20.95
N LYS A 355 10.67 -28.53 -20.33
CA LYS A 355 11.71 -29.43 -20.85
C LYS A 355 11.18 -30.39 -21.92
N THR A 356 12.08 -31.11 -22.59
CA THR A 356 11.77 -32.05 -23.68
C THR A 356 10.75 -33.14 -23.33
N ASN A 357 10.67 -33.55 -22.06
CA ASN A 357 9.63 -34.44 -21.55
C ASN A 357 8.67 -33.70 -20.60
N HIS A 358 7.97 -32.70 -21.14
CA HIS A 358 6.95 -31.98 -20.41
C HIS A 358 5.62 -32.75 -20.30
N PHE A 359 4.91 -32.57 -19.18
CA PHE A 359 3.58 -33.11 -18.91
C PHE A 359 2.65 -32.03 -18.33
N ASP A 360 1.44 -31.94 -18.86
CA ASP A 360 0.34 -31.19 -18.25
C ASP A 360 -0.61 -32.19 -17.57
N LEU A 361 -0.89 -32.01 -16.26
CA LEU A 361 -1.78 -32.87 -15.47
C LEU A 361 -2.98 -32.08 -14.92
N LEU A 362 -4.17 -32.67 -14.94
CA LEU A 362 -5.37 -32.15 -14.29
C LEU A 362 -5.58 -32.90 -12.97
N LEU A 363 -5.68 -32.17 -11.87
CA LEU A 363 -5.97 -32.72 -10.54
C LEU A 363 -7.45 -32.55 -10.26
N VAL A 364 -8.14 -33.68 -10.07
CA VAL A 364 -9.59 -33.78 -9.83
C VAL A 364 -9.81 -34.22 -8.39
N THR A 365 -10.78 -33.64 -7.68
CA THR A 365 -11.12 -33.98 -6.29
C THR A 365 -12.56 -34.44 -6.16
N ASP A 366 -12.81 -35.45 -5.33
CA ASP A 366 -14.14 -35.86 -4.88
C ASP A 366 -14.10 -36.31 -3.41
N GLY A 367 -14.82 -35.58 -2.54
CA GLY A 367 -14.64 -35.69 -1.09
C GLY A 367 -13.20 -35.40 -0.67
N ASP A 368 -12.62 -36.30 0.14
CA ASP A 368 -11.22 -36.24 0.57
C ASP A 368 -10.23 -36.94 -0.38
N ASN A 369 -10.72 -37.54 -1.46
CA ASN A 369 -9.89 -38.15 -2.50
C ASN A 369 -9.55 -37.14 -3.60
N SER A 370 -8.33 -37.21 -4.15
CA SER A 370 -8.01 -36.59 -5.44
C SER A 370 -7.54 -37.65 -6.44
N HIS A 371 -7.35 -37.26 -7.71
CA HIS A 371 -6.86 -38.12 -8.78
C HIS A 371 -6.16 -37.29 -9.87
N TYR A 372 -5.00 -37.77 -10.35
CA TYR A 372 -4.25 -37.15 -11.46
C TYR A 372 -4.69 -37.70 -12.81
N VAL A 373 -5.13 -36.80 -13.69
CA VAL A 373 -5.53 -37.08 -15.06
C VAL A 373 -4.50 -36.47 -16.02
N TYR A 374 -4.08 -37.19 -17.06
CA TYR A 374 -3.17 -36.65 -18.06
C TYR A 374 -3.91 -35.69 -19.02
N ILE A 375 -3.38 -34.50 -19.27
CA ILE A 375 -3.93 -33.55 -20.25
C ILE A 375 -3.25 -33.81 -21.60
N SER A 376 -3.92 -34.55 -22.48
CA SER A 376 -3.45 -34.84 -23.84
C SER A 376 -3.61 -33.67 -24.82
N ASN A 377 -4.45 -32.67 -24.49
CA ASN A 377 -4.50 -31.42 -25.26
C ASN A 377 -5.03 -30.24 -24.41
N PHE A 378 -4.11 -29.41 -23.90
CA PHE A 378 -4.44 -28.26 -23.04
C PHE A 378 -5.40 -27.26 -23.71
N SER A 379 -5.12 -26.86 -24.96
CA SER A 379 -5.98 -25.92 -25.69
C SER A 379 -7.41 -26.46 -25.85
N ARG A 380 -7.60 -27.75 -26.15
CA ARG A 380 -8.93 -28.37 -26.27
C ARG A 380 -9.66 -28.42 -24.92
N LEU A 381 -8.95 -28.63 -23.82
CA LEU A 381 -9.47 -28.60 -22.45
C LEU A 381 -9.92 -27.19 -22.01
N VAL A 382 -9.11 -26.16 -22.28
CA VAL A 382 -9.34 -24.80 -21.74
C VAL A 382 -10.20 -23.92 -22.65
N ARG A 383 -10.19 -24.12 -23.97
CA ARG A 383 -10.81 -23.20 -24.96
C ARG A 383 -12.23 -22.74 -24.63
N ALA A 384 -13.08 -23.63 -24.13
CA ALA A 384 -14.47 -23.34 -23.73
C ALA A 384 -14.63 -22.27 -22.63
N GLN A 385 -13.60 -22.02 -21.81
CA GLN A 385 -13.60 -21.05 -20.71
C GLN A 385 -13.26 -19.62 -21.15
N LYS A 386 -12.62 -19.45 -22.32
CA LYS A 386 -12.14 -18.14 -22.80
C LYS A 386 -12.71 -17.77 -24.17
N THR A 387 -13.02 -18.74 -25.04
CA THR A 387 -13.73 -18.50 -26.30
C THR A 387 -14.95 -19.42 -26.41
N ARG A 388 -15.99 -18.99 -27.14
CA ARG A 388 -17.22 -19.78 -27.36
C ARG A 388 -17.01 -20.88 -28.42
N HIS A 389 -15.89 -21.61 -28.31
CA HIS A 389 -15.33 -22.53 -29.33
C HIS A 389 -15.04 -21.85 -30.68
N THR A 390 -14.86 -20.53 -30.68
CA THR A 390 -14.57 -19.70 -31.86
C THR A 390 -13.07 -19.58 -32.11
N GLY A 391 -12.61 -19.89 -33.33
CA GLY A 391 -11.24 -19.66 -33.79
C GLY A 391 -10.18 -20.63 -33.23
N SER A 392 -9.08 -20.79 -33.96
CA SER A 392 -7.83 -21.33 -33.40
C SER A 392 -7.25 -20.31 -32.42
N VAL A 393 -6.74 -20.79 -31.29
CA VAL A 393 -6.17 -19.99 -30.20
C VAL A 393 -5.08 -20.78 -29.49
N VAL A 394 -3.94 -20.15 -29.27
CA VAL A 394 -2.89 -20.62 -28.36
C VAL A 394 -3.11 -19.98 -26.98
N PHE A 395 -2.68 -20.66 -25.92
CA PHE A 395 -2.89 -20.22 -24.53
C PHE A 395 -1.57 -20.09 -23.80
N CYS A 396 -1.43 -19.03 -23.00
CA CYS A 396 -0.43 -19.03 -21.94
C CYS A 396 -0.90 -19.96 -20.82
N LYS A 397 -0.19 -21.07 -20.59
CA LYS A 397 -0.47 -22.02 -19.50
C LYS A 397 -0.44 -21.38 -18.10
N ARG A 398 0.40 -20.35 -17.92
CA ARG A 398 0.59 -19.65 -16.63
C ARG A 398 -0.58 -18.74 -16.26
N CYS A 399 -1.15 -18.01 -17.21
CA CYS A 399 -2.19 -16.99 -16.95
C CYS A 399 -3.52 -17.20 -17.71
N PHE A 400 -3.64 -18.29 -18.48
CA PHE A 400 -4.82 -18.64 -19.28
C PHE A 400 -5.25 -17.57 -20.31
N THR A 401 -4.39 -16.59 -20.62
CA THR A 401 -4.60 -15.61 -21.70
C THR A 401 -4.52 -16.31 -23.06
N SER A 402 -5.49 -16.02 -23.93
CA SER A 402 -5.61 -16.58 -25.28
C SER A 402 -5.14 -15.61 -26.36
N PHE A 403 -4.37 -16.12 -27.33
CA PHE A 403 -3.95 -15.39 -28.51
C PHE A 403 -4.51 -16.11 -29.74
N ASP A 404 -5.27 -15.41 -30.58
CA ASP A 404 -5.80 -15.97 -31.83
C ASP A 404 -4.84 -15.72 -33.00
N ASP A 405 -4.98 -16.52 -34.06
CA ASP A 405 -4.12 -16.45 -35.24
C ASP A 405 -4.52 -15.31 -36.21
N ARG A 406 -5.27 -14.30 -35.73
CA ARG A 406 -5.74 -13.18 -36.56
C ARG A 406 -4.67 -12.11 -36.65
N ARG A 407 -4.08 -11.95 -37.84
CA ARG A 407 -3.12 -10.88 -38.12
C ARG A 407 -3.78 -9.50 -37.98
N HIS A 408 -3.44 -8.79 -36.90
CA HIS A 408 -3.87 -7.42 -36.64
C HIS A 408 -2.78 -6.43 -37.05
N LYS A 409 -3.15 -5.30 -37.69
CA LYS A 409 -2.20 -4.35 -38.31
C LYS A 409 -1.12 -3.78 -37.35
N PHE A 410 -1.40 -3.77 -36.04
CA PHE A 410 -0.52 -3.21 -35.01
C PHE A 410 -0.41 -4.11 -33.76
N LYS A 411 -0.67 -5.42 -33.89
CA LYS A 411 -0.62 -6.37 -32.77
C LYS A 411 -0.21 -7.76 -33.25
N LEU A 412 0.73 -8.37 -32.54
CA LEU A 412 1.15 -9.77 -32.77
C LEU A 412 -0.03 -10.74 -32.58
N SER A 413 0.06 -11.89 -33.25
CA SER A 413 -0.97 -12.93 -33.28
C SER A 413 -0.38 -14.33 -33.06
N GLY A 414 -1.21 -15.27 -32.60
CA GLY A 414 -0.81 -16.67 -32.40
C GLY A 414 0.41 -16.83 -31.49
N GLN A 415 1.34 -17.68 -31.92
CA GLN A 415 2.53 -18.06 -31.14
C GLN A 415 3.47 -16.87 -30.84
N GLU A 416 3.68 -15.97 -31.81
CA GLU A 416 4.55 -14.79 -31.64
C GLU A 416 4.07 -13.87 -30.50
N ALA A 417 2.75 -13.74 -30.35
CA ALA A 417 2.13 -12.96 -29.28
C ALA A 417 2.27 -13.65 -27.91
N LEU A 418 2.16 -14.98 -27.89
CA LEU A 418 2.35 -15.78 -26.68
C LEU A 418 3.79 -15.69 -26.19
N ASP A 419 4.78 -15.79 -27.07
CA ASP A 419 6.19 -15.77 -26.66
C ASP A 419 6.65 -14.38 -26.19
N GLN A 420 6.20 -13.29 -26.83
CA GLN A 420 6.38 -11.93 -26.28
C GLN A 420 5.65 -11.75 -24.94
N HIS A 421 4.46 -12.33 -24.77
CA HIS A 421 3.75 -12.28 -23.50
C HIS A 421 4.46 -13.06 -22.38
N LYS A 422 5.13 -14.18 -22.68
CA LYS A 422 5.91 -14.95 -21.69
C LYS A 422 7.03 -14.12 -21.05
N LEU A 423 7.67 -13.22 -21.79
CA LEU A 423 8.74 -12.35 -21.27
C LEU A 423 8.29 -11.46 -20.09
N ILE A 424 7.00 -11.10 -20.07
CA ILE A 424 6.38 -10.32 -18.98
C ILE A 424 5.72 -11.26 -17.96
N CYS A 425 4.97 -12.25 -18.43
CA CYS A 425 4.16 -13.15 -17.62
C CYS A 425 5.00 -14.12 -16.76
N GLY A 426 6.20 -14.51 -17.21
CA GLY A 426 7.09 -15.42 -16.49
C GLY A 426 7.62 -14.85 -15.18
N ALA A 427 7.77 -13.53 -15.08
CA ALA A 427 8.18 -12.84 -13.85
C ALA A 427 7.08 -12.80 -12.77
N HIS A 428 5.88 -13.32 -13.06
CA HIS A 428 4.76 -13.39 -12.15
C HIS A 428 4.36 -14.85 -11.88
N LYS A 429 3.64 -15.09 -10.78
CA LYS A 429 3.14 -16.42 -10.41
C LYS A 429 2.01 -16.87 -11.35
N PRO A 430 1.73 -18.18 -11.43
CA PRO A 430 0.56 -18.70 -12.13
C PRO A 430 -0.74 -18.23 -11.46
N ILE A 431 -1.64 -17.63 -12.24
CA ILE A 431 -2.91 -17.06 -11.77
C ILE A 431 -3.99 -17.21 -12.85
N LEU A 432 -5.27 -17.20 -12.47
CA LEU A 432 -6.38 -17.04 -13.41
C LEU A 432 -6.91 -15.60 -13.30
N PRO A 433 -6.53 -14.67 -14.20
CA PRO A 433 -6.99 -13.28 -14.14
C PRO A 433 -8.49 -13.22 -14.46
N GLU A 434 -9.27 -12.79 -13.48
CA GLU A 434 -10.66 -12.37 -13.63
C GLU A 434 -10.69 -10.87 -13.96
N MET A 435 -11.12 -10.53 -15.17
CA MET A 435 -11.39 -9.14 -15.55
C MET A 435 -12.79 -8.73 -15.06
N PRO A 436 -13.02 -7.44 -14.73
CA PRO A 436 -14.38 -6.91 -14.56
C PRO A 436 -15.24 -7.20 -15.80
N LYS A 437 -16.56 -7.33 -15.61
CA LYS A 437 -17.49 -7.58 -16.72
C LYS A 437 -17.57 -6.35 -17.61
N GLU A 438 -17.97 -6.55 -18.86
CA GLU A 438 -18.24 -5.45 -19.79
C GLU A 438 -19.37 -4.57 -19.24
N GLY A 439 -19.01 -3.35 -18.81
CA GLY A 439 -19.90 -2.41 -18.12
C GLY A 439 -19.68 -2.24 -16.61
N ASP A 440 -18.83 -3.06 -15.97
CA ASP A 440 -18.43 -2.85 -14.58
C ASP A 440 -17.47 -1.64 -14.47
N CYS A 441 -17.88 -0.59 -13.76
CA CYS A 441 -17.11 0.64 -13.57
C CYS A 441 -16.65 0.81 -12.11
N ALA A 442 -15.42 1.32 -11.92
CA ALA A 442 -14.95 1.77 -10.61
C ALA A 442 -15.50 3.18 -10.31
N GLU A 443 -16.24 3.32 -9.22
CA GLU A 443 -16.81 4.60 -8.78
C GLU A 443 -16.10 5.15 -7.53
N PHE A 444 -15.79 6.45 -7.54
CA PHE A 444 -15.29 7.14 -6.36
C PHE A 444 -16.42 7.34 -5.33
N LYS A 445 -16.19 6.91 -4.09
CA LYS A 445 -17.19 6.93 -3.00
C LYS A 445 -16.79 7.81 -1.81
N ALA A 446 -15.52 8.21 -1.69
CA ALA A 446 -14.98 8.92 -0.53
C ALA A 446 -15.17 10.45 -0.62
N TRP A 447 -16.37 10.91 -1.00
CA TRP A 447 -16.67 12.33 -1.28
C TRP A 447 -16.34 13.29 -0.13
N LYS A 448 -16.47 12.85 1.13
CA LYS A 448 -16.01 13.60 2.31
C LYS A 448 -14.53 14.05 2.23
N ASN A 449 -13.67 13.31 1.50
CA ASN A 449 -12.25 13.63 1.31
C ASN A 449 -12.00 14.66 0.20
N THR A 450 -13.00 15.07 -0.59
CA THR A 450 -12.83 16.13 -1.61
C THR A 450 -13.07 17.53 -1.07
N VAL A 451 -13.51 17.66 0.19
CA VAL A 451 -13.65 18.95 0.87
C VAL A 451 -12.26 19.50 1.18
N ARG A 452 -11.88 20.60 0.51
CA ARG A 452 -10.61 21.29 0.77
C ARG A 452 -10.63 21.96 2.14
N HIS A 453 -9.47 22.05 2.77
CA HIS A 453 -9.27 22.88 3.96
C HIS A 453 -9.34 24.37 3.56
N PRO A 454 -10.18 25.20 4.20
CA PRO A 454 -10.22 26.64 3.91
C PRO A 454 -8.97 27.40 4.34
N PHE A 455 -8.16 26.81 5.23
CA PHE A 455 -6.88 27.31 5.70
C PHE A 455 -5.86 26.19 5.75
N VAL A 456 -4.64 26.49 5.29
CA VAL A 456 -3.44 25.68 5.54
C VAL A 456 -2.34 26.62 6.02
N ILE A 457 -1.40 26.12 6.84
CA ILE A 457 -0.22 26.87 7.24
C ILE A 457 0.99 26.18 6.62
N TYR A 458 1.93 26.95 6.08
CA TYR A 458 3.26 26.47 5.72
C TYR A 458 4.26 27.04 6.72
N ALA A 459 5.21 26.24 7.21
CA ALA A 459 6.20 26.67 8.18
C ALA A 459 7.55 25.98 7.95
N ASP A 460 8.62 26.61 8.45
CA ASP A 460 10.02 26.16 8.37
C ASP A 460 10.79 26.70 9.59
N PHE A 461 11.75 25.95 10.12
CA PHE A 461 12.70 26.42 11.14
C PHE A 461 14.12 26.56 10.56
N GLU A 462 14.88 27.50 11.10
CA GLU A 462 16.33 27.56 10.94
C GLU A 462 16.99 27.45 12.34
N ALA A 463 18.18 26.86 12.39
CA ALA A 463 18.86 26.50 13.65
C ALA A 463 20.32 26.98 13.69
N ILE A 464 20.81 27.24 14.91
CA ILE A 464 22.23 27.33 15.25
C ILE A 464 22.80 25.91 15.40
N LEU A 465 23.99 25.67 14.87
CA LEU A 465 24.69 24.37 14.88
C LEU A 465 25.86 24.41 15.87
N THR A 466 25.55 24.54 17.16
CA THR A 466 26.52 24.60 18.28
C THR A 466 27.42 23.37 18.27
N LYS A 467 28.74 23.56 18.04
CA LYS A 467 29.71 22.47 17.96
C LYS A 467 29.94 21.82 19.34
N THR A 468 30.05 20.49 19.38
CA THR A 468 30.32 19.70 20.60
C THR A 468 31.14 18.45 20.27
N GLU A 469 31.69 17.80 21.30
CA GLU A 469 32.41 16.51 21.19
C GLU A 469 31.84 15.47 22.19
N GLU A 470 30.60 15.65 22.64
CA GLU A 470 29.96 14.79 23.65
C GLU A 470 29.85 13.32 23.20
N ALA A 471 30.51 12.42 23.93
CA ALA A 471 30.46 10.99 23.67
C ALA A 471 29.11 10.36 24.07
N ARG A 472 28.36 9.86 23.08
CA ARG A 472 27.10 9.14 23.26
C ARG A 472 27.34 7.63 23.23
N GLY A 473 28.00 7.12 24.28
CA GLY A 473 28.45 5.73 24.39
C GLY A 473 29.91 5.55 23.97
N GLY A 474 30.34 4.29 23.79
CA GLY A 474 31.76 3.95 23.61
C GLY A 474 32.33 4.13 22.20
N SER A 475 31.51 4.47 21.20
CA SER A 475 31.91 4.47 19.77
C SER A 475 31.25 5.57 18.94
N THR A 476 30.68 6.60 19.56
CA THR A 476 29.94 7.66 18.85
C THR A 476 30.07 8.98 19.61
N THR A 477 30.57 10.01 18.93
CA THR A 477 30.55 11.40 19.40
C THR A 477 29.45 12.17 18.69
N ILE A 478 28.76 13.03 19.45
CA ILE A 478 27.91 14.08 18.89
C ILE A 478 28.85 15.19 18.41
N THR A 479 28.69 15.64 17.17
CA THR A 479 29.52 16.70 16.57
C THR A 479 28.88 18.10 16.69
N GLN A 480 27.56 18.16 16.65
CA GLN A 480 26.76 19.39 16.66
C GLN A 480 25.47 19.17 17.46
N LYS A 481 25.08 20.19 18.22
CA LYS A 481 23.73 20.37 18.77
C LYS A 481 23.01 21.38 17.91
N HIS A 482 21.76 21.10 17.61
CA HIS A 482 20.91 21.98 16.79
C HIS A 482 19.94 22.69 17.72
N GLU A 483 19.96 24.02 17.72
CA GLU A 483 19.10 24.87 18.55
C GLU A 483 18.30 25.81 17.65
N ALA A 484 16.97 25.80 17.75
CA ALA A 484 16.11 26.61 16.89
C ALA A 484 16.36 28.10 17.11
N MET A 485 16.79 28.82 16.07
CA MET A 485 17.14 30.26 16.17
C MET A 485 16.09 31.18 15.54
N SER A 486 15.36 30.68 14.55
CA SER A 486 14.26 31.41 13.92
C SER A 486 13.25 30.47 13.28
N TYR A 487 12.04 30.97 13.07
CA TYR A 487 11.03 30.30 12.25
C TYR A 487 10.37 31.29 11.29
N GLY A 488 9.83 30.76 10.19
CA GLY A 488 8.87 31.45 9.35
C GLY A 488 7.58 30.63 9.22
N PHE A 489 6.42 31.29 9.20
CA PHE A 489 5.18 30.64 8.75
C PHE A 489 4.29 31.56 7.91
N LEU A 490 3.55 30.98 6.97
CA LEU A 490 2.56 31.65 6.12
C LEU A 490 1.19 30.99 6.28
N VAL A 491 0.17 31.79 6.61
CA VAL A 491 -1.23 31.33 6.68
C VAL A 491 -1.87 31.48 5.31
N LYS A 492 -2.08 30.37 4.60
CA LYS A 492 -2.63 30.35 3.24
C LYS A 492 -4.11 29.98 3.27
N ALA A 493 -4.98 30.97 3.09
CA ALA A 493 -6.42 30.77 2.91
C ALA A 493 -6.77 30.19 1.52
N SER A 494 -7.95 29.59 1.38
CA SER A 494 -8.53 29.28 0.06
C SER A 494 -9.00 30.58 -0.62
N ASP A 495 -8.96 30.60 -1.95
CA ASP A 495 -9.26 31.81 -2.74
C ASP A 495 -10.75 32.23 -2.65
N ASP A 496 -11.62 31.32 -2.18
CA ASP A 496 -13.03 31.60 -1.87
C ASP A 496 -13.25 32.28 -0.49
N VAL A 497 -12.25 32.38 0.39
CA VAL A 497 -12.44 32.97 1.74
C VAL A 497 -12.48 34.50 1.65
N PRO A 498 -13.56 35.18 2.11
CA PRO A 498 -13.66 36.65 2.03
C PRO A 498 -12.54 37.37 2.78
N ALA A 499 -11.90 38.34 2.14
CA ALA A 499 -10.81 39.12 2.71
C ALA A 499 -11.27 39.93 3.94
N GLU A 500 -12.53 40.33 3.98
CA GLU A 500 -13.18 41.02 5.10
C GLU A 500 -13.18 40.14 6.36
N LEU A 501 -13.40 38.83 6.24
CA LEU A 501 -13.33 37.90 7.37
C LEU A 501 -11.89 37.69 7.84
N LEU A 502 -10.92 37.64 6.92
CA LEU A 502 -9.49 37.55 7.26
C LEU A 502 -9.06 38.76 8.10
N LEU A 503 -9.45 39.96 7.69
CA LEU A 503 -9.19 41.21 8.41
C LEU A 503 -9.93 41.26 9.76
N GLN A 504 -11.23 40.93 9.78
CA GLN A 504 -12.05 40.94 11.00
C GLN A 504 -11.51 40.00 12.09
N HIS A 505 -11.03 38.82 11.70
CA HIS A 505 -10.44 37.84 12.62
C HIS A 505 -8.93 37.98 12.81
N GLN A 506 -8.31 39.03 12.25
CA GLN A 506 -6.88 39.33 12.37
C GLN A 506 -5.96 38.16 11.95
N ILE A 507 -6.33 37.49 10.85
CA ILE A 507 -5.52 36.44 10.24
C ILE A 507 -4.31 37.10 9.54
N PRO A 508 -3.06 36.62 9.77
CA PRO A 508 -1.88 37.16 9.09
C PRO A 508 -2.01 37.10 7.56
N ALA A 509 -1.84 38.25 6.89
CA ALA A 509 -1.96 38.40 5.44
C ALA A 509 -0.64 38.18 4.67
N GLY A 510 0.42 37.75 5.36
CA GLY A 510 1.75 37.52 4.81
C GLY A 510 2.60 36.67 5.76
N PRO A 511 3.89 36.45 5.44
CA PRO A 511 4.78 35.64 6.26
C PRO A 511 5.02 36.27 7.64
N VAL A 512 4.81 35.47 8.68
CA VAL A 512 5.21 35.78 10.06
C VAL A 512 6.59 35.17 10.26
N ILE A 513 7.58 36.01 10.54
CA ILE A 513 8.97 35.61 10.77
C ILE A 513 9.34 36.02 12.20
N TYR A 514 10.02 35.14 12.93
CA TYR A 514 10.55 35.40 14.26
C TYR A 514 11.98 34.89 14.35
N ARG A 515 12.88 35.71 14.89
CA ARG A 515 14.24 35.34 15.29
C ARG A 515 14.36 35.55 16.80
N GLY A 516 14.93 34.55 17.48
CA GLY A 516 15.32 34.68 18.89
C GLY A 516 16.56 35.56 19.06
N SER A 517 17.13 35.51 20.25
CA SER A 517 18.44 36.09 20.58
C SER A 517 19.01 35.37 21.80
N GLU A 518 20.23 35.71 22.24
CA GLU A 518 20.88 35.08 23.40
C GLU A 518 20.03 35.18 24.69
N ASP A 519 19.26 36.26 24.86
CA ASP A 519 18.29 36.48 25.94
C ASP A 519 16.93 35.78 25.73
N ARG A 520 16.65 35.26 24.52
CA ARG A 520 15.36 34.71 24.07
C ARG A 520 15.57 33.49 23.17
N THR A 521 16.04 32.41 23.76
CA THR A 521 16.36 31.13 23.09
C THR A 521 15.15 30.21 22.90
N ASP A 522 13.99 30.53 23.46
CA ASP A 522 12.77 29.70 23.46
C ASP A 522 11.94 29.78 22.16
N VAL A 523 12.63 29.89 21.02
CA VAL A 523 12.07 30.09 19.67
C VAL A 523 11.00 29.05 19.32
N ALA A 524 11.21 27.78 19.69
CA ALA A 524 10.25 26.70 19.45
C ALA A 524 8.97 26.82 20.30
N ARG A 525 9.07 27.38 21.52
CA ARG A 525 7.92 27.65 22.39
C ARG A 525 7.09 28.79 21.84
N HIS A 526 7.74 29.89 21.48
CA HIS A 526 7.13 31.04 20.83
C HIS A 526 6.42 30.65 19.51
N PHE A 527 6.99 29.72 18.74
CA PHE A 527 6.32 29.13 17.57
C PHE A 527 5.01 28.40 17.94
N VAL A 528 5.04 27.50 18.93
CA VAL A 528 3.85 26.75 19.37
C VAL A 528 2.76 27.71 19.87
N GLU A 529 3.13 28.75 20.61
CA GLU A 529 2.20 29.78 21.08
C GLU A 529 1.58 30.58 19.93
N ALA A 530 2.39 31.07 18.97
CA ALA A 530 1.91 31.82 17.81
C ALA A 530 0.99 30.97 16.90
N ILE A 531 1.31 29.70 16.68
CA ILE A 531 0.47 28.76 15.93
C ILE A 531 -0.85 28.48 16.68
N VAL A 532 -0.83 28.41 18.02
CA VAL A 532 -2.03 28.26 18.85
C VAL A 532 -2.91 29.50 18.81
N GLU A 533 -2.35 30.71 18.81
CA GLU A 533 -3.11 31.95 18.68
C GLU A 533 -3.78 32.05 17.29
N VAL A 534 -3.00 31.84 16.22
CA VAL A 534 -3.51 31.82 14.84
C VAL A 534 -4.59 30.77 14.66
N ALA A 535 -4.43 29.57 15.23
CA ALA A 535 -5.43 28.52 15.14
C ALA A 535 -6.73 28.83 15.90
N GLN A 536 -6.67 29.58 17.01
CA GLN A 536 -7.88 30.10 17.69
C GLN A 536 -8.61 31.14 16.84
N LYS A 537 -7.87 32.05 16.18
CA LYS A 537 -8.46 33.01 15.23
C LYS A 537 -9.14 32.30 14.06
N ILE A 538 -8.49 31.29 13.47
CA ILE A 538 -9.07 30.44 12.42
C ILE A 538 -10.29 29.66 12.93
N GLU A 539 -10.25 29.05 14.12
CA GLU A 539 -11.40 28.33 14.69
C GLU A 539 -12.61 29.25 14.85
N ASN A 540 -12.39 30.50 15.25
CA ASN A 540 -13.46 31.47 15.43
C ASN A 540 -14.00 32.01 14.10
N LEU A 541 -13.16 32.18 13.07
CA LEU A 541 -13.61 32.48 11.71
C LEU A 541 -14.44 31.32 11.14
N MET A 542 -13.98 30.07 11.33
CA MET A 542 -14.66 28.84 10.89
C MET A 542 -16.01 28.57 11.56
N LYS A 543 -16.39 29.31 12.61
CA LYS A 543 -17.74 29.29 13.21
C LYS A 543 -18.74 30.21 12.49
N THR A 544 -18.27 31.03 11.54
CA THR A 544 -19.13 31.91 10.72
C THR A 544 -20.04 31.08 9.83
N ASN A 545 -21.33 31.44 9.82
CA ASN A 545 -22.34 30.82 8.95
C ASN A 545 -23.10 31.91 8.18
N ILE A 546 -22.58 32.28 7.01
CA ILE A 546 -23.22 33.21 6.09
C ILE A 546 -24.39 32.49 5.41
N PRO A 547 -25.63 33.02 5.50
CA PRO A 547 -26.79 32.42 4.85
C PRO A 547 -26.62 32.24 3.34
N LEU A 548 -27.27 31.20 2.81
CA LEU A 548 -27.26 30.83 1.40
C LEU A 548 -27.69 32.00 0.48
N LYS A 549 -26.83 32.31 -0.48
CA LYS A 549 -27.03 33.24 -1.58
C LYS A 549 -27.11 32.44 -2.89
N MET A 550 -28.20 32.62 -3.63
CA MET A 550 -28.41 31.96 -4.93
C MET A 550 -28.85 32.97 -5.97
N ALA A 551 -28.30 32.85 -7.17
CA ALA A 551 -28.82 33.50 -8.37
C ALA A 551 -30.03 32.72 -8.92
N GLU A 552 -30.89 33.40 -9.69
CA GLU A 552 -32.11 32.83 -10.27
C GLU A 552 -31.84 31.55 -11.10
N GLY A 553 -30.76 31.54 -11.88
CA GLY A 553 -30.33 30.37 -12.64
C GLY A 553 -29.83 29.18 -11.80
N GLU A 554 -29.30 29.43 -10.60
CA GLU A 554 -28.88 28.37 -9.66
C GLU A 554 -30.10 27.72 -9.00
N GLU A 555 -31.11 28.51 -8.62
CA GLU A 555 -32.35 27.99 -8.06
C GLU A 555 -33.15 27.22 -9.11
N LYS A 556 -33.18 27.68 -10.38
CA LYS A 556 -33.68 26.88 -11.49
C LYS A 556 -32.93 25.54 -11.63
N THR A 557 -31.59 25.59 -11.65
CA THR A 557 -30.74 24.38 -11.74
C THR A 557 -31.01 23.41 -10.58
N HIS A 558 -31.24 23.94 -9.38
CA HIS A 558 -31.61 23.17 -8.20
C HIS A 558 -32.98 22.51 -8.36
N GLN A 559 -33.99 23.24 -8.85
CA GLN A 559 -35.34 22.72 -9.08
C GLN A 559 -35.36 21.62 -10.14
N GLU A 560 -34.69 21.81 -11.28
CA GLU A 560 -34.63 20.85 -12.39
C GLU A 560 -33.79 19.59 -12.07
N CYS A 561 -32.88 19.64 -11.09
CA CYS A 561 -32.01 18.51 -10.77
C CYS A 561 -32.75 17.33 -10.11
N ILE A 562 -32.92 16.22 -10.84
CA ILE A 562 -33.64 15.01 -10.37
C ILE A 562 -32.76 13.93 -9.71
N LYS A 563 -31.43 14.09 -9.72
CA LYS A 563 -30.46 13.12 -9.18
C LYS A 563 -29.37 13.81 -8.36
N CYS A 564 -28.96 13.24 -7.23
CA CYS A 564 -27.87 13.76 -6.40
C CYS A 564 -26.60 13.99 -7.23
N ASN A 565 -26.00 15.18 -7.17
CA ASN A 565 -24.81 15.52 -7.94
C ASN A 565 -23.62 14.57 -7.68
N LEU A 566 -23.54 13.97 -6.49
CA LEU A 566 -22.50 13.00 -6.11
C LEU A 566 -22.93 11.55 -6.39
N CYS A 567 -23.74 10.95 -5.50
CA CYS A 567 -24.09 9.53 -5.55
C CYS A 567 -25.17 9.14 -6.58
N LYS A 568 -25.63 10.09 -7.42
CA LYS A 568 -26.58 9.90 -8.54
C LYS A 568 -27.95 9.30 -8.19
N CYS A 569 -28.27 9.10 -6.91
CA CYS A 569 -29.58 8.62 -6.46
C CYS A 569 -30.69 9.62 -6.84
N ILE A 570 -31.91 9.12 -7.05
CA ILE A 570 -33.08 9.93 -7.41
C ILE A 570 -33.51 10.77 -6.20
N LEU A 571 -33.90 12.03 -6.42
CA LEU A 571 -34.23 13.03 -5.37
C LEU A 571 -35.75 13.28 -5.20
N VAL A 572 -36.59 12.34 -5.64
CA VAL A 572 -38.05 12.47 -5.57
C VAL A 572 -38.53 12.19 -4.13
N GLY A 573 -39.29 13.12 -3.55
CA GLY A 573 -39.97 12.92 -2.26
C GLY A 573 -39.58 13.88 -1.12
N GLY A 574 -38.51 14.67 -1.28
CA GLY A 574 -38.14 15.73 -0.31
C GLY A 574 -36.66 15.76 0.10
N ASP A 575 -35.89 14.71 -0.19
CA ASP A 575 -34.45 14.57 0.14
C ASP A 575 -33.50 15.54 -0.61
N LYS A 576 -34.02 16.62 -1.21
CA LYS A 576 -33.28 17.55 -2.06
C LYS A 576 -32.68 18.69 -1.23
N VAL A 577 -31.36 18.70 -1.06
CA VAL A 577 -30.61 19.66 -0.24
C VAL A 577 -29.76 20.60 -1.10
N ARG A 578 -29.65 21.87 -0.67
CA ARG A 578 -28.80 22.92 -1.27
C ARG A 578 -27.44 22.96 -0.56
N ASP A 579 -26.44 22.26 -1.12
CA ASP A 579 -25.05 22.33 -0.66
C ASP A 579 -24.47 23.72 -0.97
N HIS A 580 -23.82 24.32 0.01
CA HIS A 580 -23.30 25.68 -0.06
C HIS A 580 -22.11 25.88 0.88
N ASP A 581 -21.39 26.98 0.69
CA ASP A 581 -20.26 27.33 1.56
C ASP A 581 -20.69 28.29 2.68
N HIS A 582 -20.58 27.85 3.94
CA HIS A 582 -20.90 28.69 5.11
C HIS A 582 -20.01 29.94 5.24
N LEU A 583 -18.82 29.99 4.60
CA LEU A 583 -17.94 31.16 4.66
C LEU A 583 -18.26 32.24 3.63
N THR A 584 -19.09 31.96 2.62
CA THR A 584 -19.46 32.95 1.57
C THR A 584 -20.96 33.08 1.37
N GLY A 585 -21.73 32.05 1.73
CA GLY A 585 -23.13 31.83 1.35
C GLY A 585 -23.29 31.20 -0.05
N LYS A 586 -22.22 31.00 -0.83
CA LYS A 586 -22.30 30.59 -2.24
C LYS A 586 -22.81 29.16 -2.40
N PHE A 587 -23.83 28.98 -3.23
CA PHE A 587 -24.32 27.66 -3.65
C PHE A 587 -23.24 26.85 -4.38
N ARG A 588 -23.23 25.54 -4.15
CA ARG A 588 -22.27 24.61 -4.75
C ARG A 588 -22.96 23.61 -5.68
N GLN A 589 -23.99 22.92 -5.20
CA GLN A 589 -24.64 21.81 -5.90
C GLN A 589 -25.92 21.32 -5.22
N THR A 590 -26.64 20.43 -5.88
CA THR A 590 -27.83 19.76 -5.33
C THR A 590 -27.50 18.34 -4.87
N LEU A 591 -27.69 18.05 -3.58
CA LEU A 591 -27.36 16.76 -2.97
C LEU A 591 -28.59 16.06 -2.40
N CYS A 592 -28.43 14.76 -2.12
CA CYS A 592 -29.29 14.08 -1.16
C CYS A 592 -28.80 14.35 0.28
N SER A 593 -29.73 14.29 1.24
CA SER A 593 -29.47 14.51 2.68
C SER A 593 -28.23 13.77 3.19
N ARG A 594 -28.05 12.49 2.83
CA ARG A 594 -26.88 11.69 3.23
C ARG A 594 -25.56 12.27 2.73
N CYS A 595 -25.46 12.59 1.43
CA CYS A 595 -24.23 13.14 0.87
C CYS A 595 -23.92 14.55 1.42
N ASN A 596 -24.94 15.36 1.72
CA ASN A 596 -24.72 16.65 2.37
C ASN A 596 -24.13 16.50 3.79
N LEU A 597 -24.59 15.51 4.56
CA LEU A 597 -24.07 15.21 5.90
C LEU A 597 -22.66 14.59 5.89
N GLU A 598 -22.21 14.05 4.76
CA GLU A 598 -20.83 13.56 4.55
C GLU A 598 -19.84 14.70 4.23
N LEU A 599 -20.28 15.80 3.60
CA LEU A 599 -19.43 16.96 3.25
C LEU A 599 -19.21 17.94 4.42
N GLN A 600 -18.69 17.43 5.54
CA GLN A 600 -18.43 18.25 6.73
C GLN A 600 -17.19 19.15 6.54
N GLN A 601 -17.26 20.40 7.00
CA GLN A 601 -16.10 21.30 7.05
C GLN A 601 -14.98 20.66 7.92
N PRO A 602 -13.71 20.64 7.47
CA PRO A 602 -12.63 20.02 8.22
C PRO A 602 -12.38 20.71 9.57
N LYS A 603 -12.43 19.93 10.65
CA LYS A 603 -12.23 20.41 12.03
C LYS A 603 -10.75 20.53 12.44
N PHE A 604 -9.86 20.77 11.48
CA PHE A 604 -8.44 20.98 11.75
C PHE A 604 -7.75 21.84 10.69
N VAL A 605 -6.70 22.54 11.11
CA VAL A 605 -5.75 23.24 10.22
C VAL A 605 -4.50 22.36 10.06
N PRO A 606 -4.10 22.00 8.83
CA PRO A 606 -2.80 21.40 8.60
C PRO A 606 -1.70 22.46 8.64
N VAL A 607 -0.62 22.18 9.37
CA VAL A 607 0.66 22.89 9.32
C VAL A 607 1.63 22.00 8.55
N PHE A 608 2.04 22.47 7.38
CA PHE A 608 2.94 21.77 6.48
C PHE A 608 4.38 22.24 6.69
N PHE A 609 5.24 21.26 6.97
CA PHE A 609 6.70 21.37 6.96
C PHE A 609 7.24 20.44 5.88
N HIS A 610 8.50 20.57 5.48
CA HIS A 610 9.14 19.64 4.55
C HIS A 610 10.27 18.88 5.24
N ASN A 611 10.20 17.55 5.26
CA ASN A 611 11.11 16.68 6.02
C ASN A 611 10.97 16.76 7.56
N LEU A 612 9.83 17.30 8.03
CA LEU A 612 9.40 17.37 9.44
C LEU A 612 9.76 16.13 10.28
N THR A 613 9.55 14.93 9.73
CA THR A 613 9.73 13.64 10.40
C THR A 613 11.19 13.40 10.86
N ASN A 614 12.15 14.12 10.27
CA ASN A 614 13.58 13.93 10.48
C ASN A 614 14.29 15.18 11.01
N TYR A 615 13.59 16.31 11.20
CA TYR A 615 14.19 17.57 11.66
C TYR A 615 13.27 18.36 12.60
N ASP A 616 12.37 19.19 12.06
CA ASP A 616 11.62 20.21 12.83
C ASP A 616 10.72 19.62 13.93
N SER A 617 10.28 18.37 13.77
CA SER A 617 9.46 17.70 14.79
C SER A 617 10.19 17.54 16.12
N HIS A 618 11.52 17.49 16.13
CA HIS A 618 12.32 17.44 17.36
C HIS A 618 12.22 18.75 18.16
N PHE A 619 12.21 19.91 17.49
CA PHE A 619 12.02 21.21 18.16
C PHE A 619 10.58 21.41 18.63
N ILE A 620 9.59 20.99 17.84
CA ILE A 620 8.18 21.27 18.15
C ILE A 620 7.68 20.34 19.28
N ILE A 621 8.09 19.08 19.31
CA ILE A 621 7.46 18.09 20.20
C ILE A 621 7.89 18.20 21.67
N THR A 622 9.06 18.77 21.97
CA THR A 622 9.45 19.12 23.35
C THR A 622 8.49 20.17 23.90
N GLU A 623 8.25 21.24 23.12
CA GLU A 623 7.46 22.39 23.56
C GLU A 623 5.96 22.12 23.61
N LEU A 624 5.48 21.15 22.82
CA LEU A 624 4.11 20.65 22.95
C LEU A 624 3.85 20.01 24.32
N GLY A 625 4.87 19.43 24.97
CA GLY A 625 4.76 18.69 26.23
C GLY A 625 4.46 19.54 27.47
N TYR A 626 4.69 20.85 27.43
CA TYR A 626 4.43 21.75 28.57
C TYR A 626 2.97 22.22 28.70
N ASP A 627 2.10 21.89 27.74
CA ASP A 627 0.68 22.29 27.77
C ASP A 627 -0.22 21.19 28.36
N THR A 628 -1.15 21.62 29.22
CA THR A 628 -2.29 20.86 29.73
C THR A 628 -3.19 20.20 28.66
N LYS A 629 -3.22 20.71 27.43
CA LYS A 629 -4.11 20.22 26.36
C LYS A 629 -3.56 18.97 25.66
N THR A 630 -4.43 17.97 25.52
CA THR A 630 -4.16 16.69 24.87
C THR A 630 -3.46 16.82 23.52
N ILE A 631 -2.44 15.99 23.31
CA ILE A 631 -1.76 15.80 22.02
C ILE A 631 -2.16 14.43 21.45
N ASN A 632 -2.42 14.35 20.14
CA ASN A 632 -2.55 13.07 19.44
C ASN A 632 -1.38 12.88 18.46
N VAL A 633 -0.59 11.82 18.65
CA VAL A 633 0.65 11.57 17.92
C VAL A 633 0.53 10.27 17.11
N ILE A 634 1.02 10.30 15.87
CA ILE A 634 1.15 9.15 14.97
C ILE A 634 2.65 8.83 14.82
N PRO A 635 3.25 8.00 15.71
CA PRO A 635 4.67 7.68 15.64
C PRO A 635 4.98 6.73 14.47
N ASN A 636 6.19 6.85 13.92
CA ASN A 636 6.83 5.82 13.09
C ASN A 636 7.84 5.01 13.92
N SER A 637 8.60 5.70 14.76
CA SER A 637 9.43 5.19 15.86
C SER A 637 9.33 6.17 17.04
N GLU A 638 10.16 5.99 18.07
CA GLU A 638 10.24 6.89 19.23
C GLU A 638 10.86 8.25 18.90
N GLU A 639 11.71 8.30 17.88
CA GLU A 639 12.35 9.54 17.42
C GLU A 639 11.60 10.16 16.23
N LYS A 640 10.88 9.37 15.43
CA LYS A 640 10.32 9.82 14.15
C LYS A 640 8.80 9.82 14.13
N TYR A 641 8.21 10.99 13.91
CA TYR A 641 6.76 11.23 13.99
C TYR A 641 6.15 11.51 12.61
N ILE A 642 5.15 10.72 12.21
CA ILE A 642 4.49 10.82 10.88
C ILE A 642 3.62 12.08 10.78
N SER A 643 2.91 12.36 11.87
CA SER A 643 2.07 13.53 12.08
C SER A 643 1.72 13.58 13.56
N PHE A 644 1.55 14.79 14.08
CA PHE A 644 1.06 15.02 15.44
C PHE A 644 0.05 16.16 15.42
N SER A 645 -0.90 16.15 16.36
CA SER A 645 -2.00 17.11 16.42
C SER A 645 -2.17 17.64 17.85
N LYS A 646 -2.25 18.96 17.99
CA LYS A 646 -2.53 19.65 19.26
C LYS A 646 -4.00 20.07 19.28
N TYR A 647 -4.71 19.80 20.37
CA TYR A 647 -6.09 20.29 20.53
C TYR A 647 -6.10 21.78 20.88
N ILE A 648 -6.91 22.56 20.17
CA ILE A 648 -7.12 24.00 20.41
C ILE A 648 -8.36 24.18 21.29
N SER A 649 -9.46 23.55 20.88
CA SER A 649 -10.69 23.34 21.64
C SER A 649 -11.07 21.86 21.68
N SER A 650 -12.15 21.50 22.36
CA SER A 650 -12.69 20.12 22.37
C SER A 650 -13.13 19.62 20.99
N THR A 651 -13.27 20.52 20.00
CA THR A 651 -13.76 20.20 18.65
C THR A 651 -12.78 20.55 17.52
N PHE A 652 -11.65 21.20 17.80
CA PHE A 652 -10.75 21.71 16.77
C PHE A 652 -9.27 21.48 17.11
N THR A 653 -8.47 21.09 16.12
CA THR A 653 -7.05 20.76 16.30
C THR A 653 -6.15 21.43 15.27
N VAL A 654 -4.90 21.73 15.63
CA VAL A 654 -3.82 21.92 14.66
C VAL A 654 -3.18 20.56 14.37
N ARG A 655 -2.82 20.27 13.12
CA ARG A 655 -2.12 19.03 12.73
C ARG A 655 -0.86 19.32 11.93
N PHE A 656 0.29 18.92 12.45
CA PHE A 656 1.58 19.01 11.77
C PHE A 656 1.75 17.83 10.80
N ILE A 657 2.14 18.10 9.56
CA ILE A 657 2.21 17.13 8.45
C ILE A 657 3.51 17.33 7.68
N ASP A 658 4.23 16.23 7.44
CA ASP A 658 5.41 16.20 6.60
C ASP A 658 5.06 16.10 5.12
N THR A 659 5.45 17.10 4.33
CA THR A 659 5.23 17.12 2.87
C THR A 659 6.14 16.18 2.09
N PHE A 660 7.33 15.84 2.62
CA PHE A 660 8.27 14.94 1.93
C PHE A 660 7.69 13.53 1.75
N ARG A 661 6.71 13.15 2.58
CA ARG A 661 6.03 11.83 2.51
C ARG A 661 5.07 11.68 1.32
N PHE A 662 4.72 12.77 0.63
CA PHE A 662 3.96 12.74 -0.63
C PHE A 662 4.64 13.52 -1.76
N MET A 663 5.71 14.27 -1.47
CA MET A 663 6.63 14.86 -2.45
C MET A 663 8.06 14.46 -2.08
N ALA A 664 8.43 13.22 -2.40
CA ALA A 664 9.71 12.59 -2.01
C ALA A 664 10.90 13.08 -2.88
N SER A 665 11.10 14.40 -2.90
CA SER A 665 12.19 15.11 -3.57
C SER A 665 12.49 16.39 -2.78
N SER A 666 13.71 16.92 -2.87
CA SER A 666 14.11 18.10 -2.09
C SER A 666 13.40 19.38 -2.56
N LEU A 667 13.21 20.34 -1.66
CA LEU A 667 12.66 21.67 -2.00
C LEU A 667 13.39 22.35 -3.17
N SER A 668 14.69 22.14 -3.34
CA SER A 668 15.44 22.67 -4.48
C SER A 668 14.94 22.13 -5.82
N SER A 669 14.79 20.79 -5.93
CA SER A 669 14.30 20.15 -7.15
C SER A 669 12.80 20.35 -7.35
N LEU A 670 12.01 20.46 -6.27
CA LEU A 670 10.59 20.82 -6.35
C LEU A 670 10.42 22.26 -6.89
N ALA A 671 11.22 23.22 -6.42
CA ALA A 671 11.21 24.59 -6.94
C ALA A 671 11.68 24.67 -8.40
N GLU A 672 12.77 23.95 -8.76
CA GLU A 672 13.29 23.88 -10.12
C GLU A 672 12.23 23.38 -11.13
N ASN A 673 11.49 22.31 -10.79
CA ASN A 673 10.37 21.82 -11.60
C ASN A 673 9.19 22.81 -11.70
N LEU A 674 9.09 23.79 -10.80
CA LEU A 674 8.07 24.83 -10.84
C LEU A 674 8.46 26.06 -11.68
N LEU A 675 9.73 26.25 -12.03
CA LEU A 675 10.17 27.38 -12.86
C LEU A 675 9.41 27.44 -14.21
N THR A 676 9.07 28.67 -14.62
CA THR A 676 8.60 29.06 -15.95
C THR A 676 9.17 30.46 -16.25
N PRO A 677 9.30 30.89 -17.52
CA PRO A 677 9.89 32.19 -17.84
C PRO A 677 9.20 33.39 -17.15
N GLU A 678 7.89 33.28 -16.92
CA GLU A 678 7.07 34.31 -16.26
C GLU A 678 6.80 34.00 -14.77
N HIS A 679 7.40 32.94 -14.22
CA HIS A 679 7.31 32.48 -12.81
C HIS A 679 5.87 32.21 -12.29
N GLU A 680 4.87 32.08 -13.17
CA GLU A 680 3.43 31.95 -12.88
C GLU A 680 3.03 30.89 -11.83
N LYS A 681 3.87 29.86 -11.63
CA LYS A 681 3.61 28.80 -10.64
C LYS A 681 3.88 29.28 -9.20
N PHE A 682 4.74 30.27 -9.00
CA PHE A 682 5.13 30.83 -7.69
C PHE A 682 4.13 31.90 -7.18
N ARG A 683 2.84 31.57 -7.22
CA ARG A 683 1.72 32.51 -6.98
C ARG A 683 1.70 33.16 -5.60
N GLU A 684 2.19 32.47 -4.57
CA GLU A 684 2.26 33.02 -3.21
C GLU A 684 3.50 33.91 -3.06
N THR A 685 4.65 33.51 -3.60
CA THR A 685 5.88 34.32 -3.64
C THR A 685 5.66 35.66 -4.36
N ALA A 686 4.96 35.64 -5.49
CA ALA A 686 4.63 36.83 -6.28
C ALA A 686 3.66 37.82 -5.60
N LYS A 687 3.11 37.50 -4.41
CA LYS A 687 2.34 38.46 -3.58
C LYS A 687 3.25 39.32 -2.69
N HIS A 688 4.51 38.91 -2.50
CA HIS A 688 5.44 39.50 -1.53
C HIS A 688 6.71 40.07 -2.17
N PHE A 689 7.01 39.72 -3.42
CA PHE A 689 8.20 40.16 -4.16
C PHE A 689 7.81 40.80 -5.50
N VAL A 690 8.56 41.80 -5.95
CA VAL A 690 8.33 42.42 -7.27
C VAL A 690 8.89 41.55 -8.38
N THR A 691 8.42 41.73 -9.62
CA THR A 691 8.80 40.91 -10.78
C THR A 691 10.33 40.84 -11.01
N GLY A 692 11.08 41.88 -10.66
CA GLY A 692 12.54 41.91 -10.76
C GLY A 692 13.26 41.02 -9.73
N ASP A 693 12.63 40.73 -8.59
CA ASP A 693 13.20 39.92 -7.51
C ASP A 693 12.93 38.42 -7.73
N MET A 694 11.91 38.06 -8.53
CA MET A 694 11.47 36.67 -8.73
C MET A 694 12.60 35.69 -9.13
N PRO A 695 13.59 36.04 -9.98
CA PRO A 695 14.74 35.18 -10.26
C PRO A 695 15.64 34.89 -9.05
N LEU A 696 15.60 35.74 -8.01
CA LEU A 696 16.36 35.58 -6.77
C LEU A 696 15.63 34.70 -5.74
N VAL A 697 14.30 34.72 -5.72
CA VAL A 697 13.48 34.11 -4.65
C VAL A 697 12.71 32.84 -5.04
N THR A 698 12.89 32.33 -6.26
CA THR A 698 12.21 31.12 -6.78
C THR A 698 13.10 29.86 -6.79
N ARG A 699 14.23 29.91 -6.08
CA ARG A 699 15.22 28.83 -5.89
C ARG A 699 15.55 28.66 -4.41
N LYS A 700 16.09 27.50 -3.99
CA LYS A 700 16.53 27.34 -2.59
C LYS A 700 17.64 28.37 -2.28
N GLY A 701 17.48 29.06 -1.15
CA GLY A 701 18.50 29.96 -0.60
C GLY A 701 19.82 29.23 -0.28
N VAL A 702 20.91 29.98 -0.35
CA VAL A 702 22.28 29.49 -0.14
C VAL A 702 22.76 29.99 1.22
N TYR A 703 22.87 29.08 2.20
CA TYR A 703 23.11 29.44 3.61
C TYR A 703 24.28 28.64 4.20
N PRO A 704 25.19 29.27 4.99
CA PRO A 704 26.39 28.63 5.52
C PRO A 704 26.11 27.95 6.88
N TYR A 705 25.31 26.88 6.89
CA TYR A 705 24.81 26.22 8.12
C TYR A 705 25.88 25.95 9.19
N GLU A 706 27.06 25.40 8.83
CA GLU A 706 28.12 25.06 9.80
C GLU A 706 28.94 26.26 10.29
N TYR A 707 28.73 27.46 9.73
CA TYR A 707 29.28 28.73 10.21
C TYR A 707 28.39 29.35 11.29
N THR A 708 27.08 29.12 11.24
CA THR A 708 26.11 29.63 12.20
C THR A 708 26.11 28.77 13.48
N ASP A 709 27.20 28.84 14.25
CA ASP A 709 27.38 28.09 15.51
C ASP A 709 27.19 28.93 16.79
N SER A 710 26.81 30.20 16.65
CA SER A 710 26.48 31.12 17.76
C SER A 710 25.44 32.16 17.34
N TRP A 711 24.87 32.86 18.32
CA TRP A 711 23.97 34.00 18.09
C TRP A 711 24.68 35.23 17.50
N GLU A 712 25.97 35.44 17.82
CA GLU A 712 26.75 36.61 17.36
C GLU A 712 26.81 36.70 15.83
N TRP A 713 26.89 35.56 15.14
CA TRP A 713 26.97 35.51 13.67
C TRP A 713 25.69 35.96 12.96
N LEU A 714 24.56 36.04 13.66
CA LEU A 714 23.30 36.52 13.08
C LEU A 714 23.24 38.05 12.93
N GLU A 715 24.20 38.75 13.55
CA GLU A 715 24.34 40.21 13.53
C GLU A 715 25.47 40.69 12.59
N ASP A 716 26.24 39.80 11.92
CA ASP A 716 27.16 40.24 10.85
C ASP A 716 26.35 40.68 9.61
N THR A 717 26.62 41.90 9.17
CA THR A 717 25.96 42.55 8.04
C THR A 717 26.58 42.19 6.68
N ARG A 718 27.52 41.24 6.65
CA ARG A 718 28.30 40.86 5.46
C ARG A 718 28.23 39.35 5.23
N LEU A 719 28.16 38.97 3.95
CA LEU A 719 28.23 37.56 3.56
C LEU A 719 29.59 36.94 4.00
N PRO A 720 29.58 35.78 4.70
CA PRO A 720 30.81 35.09 5.09
C PRO A 720 31.70 34.68 3.91
N SER A 721 32.97 34.37 4.21
CA SER A 721 33.92 33.93 3.18
C SER A 721 33.46 32.63 2.49
N LYS A 722 33.89 32.38 1.24
CA LYS A 722 33.55 31.13 0.53
C LYS A 722 33.92 29.85 1.32
N ARG A 723 34.98 29.92 2.14
CA ARG A 723 35.42 28.80 3.00
C ARG A 723 34.44 28.47 4.12
N SER A 724 33.64 29.44 4.55
CA SER A 724 32.58 29.30 5.56
C SER A 724 31.37 28.50 5.06
N PHE A 725 31.27 28.24 3.76
CA PHE A 725 30.25 27.38 3.12
C PHE A 725 30.80 25.98 2.82
N TYR A 726 31.71 25.47 3.66
CA TYR A 726 32.10 24.07 3.65
C TYR A 726 31.08 23.25 4.43
N SER A 727 30.70 22.09 3.90
CA SER A 727 29.82 21.11 4.53
C SER A 727 30.65 19.88 4.88
N THR A 728 30.83 19.64 6.18
CA THR A 728 31.48 18.45 6.73
C THR A 728 30.63 17.21 6.42
N LEU A 729 29.29 17.32 6.49
CA LEU A 729 28.36 16.22 6.18
C LEU A 729 28.48 15.69 4.73
N THR A 730 28.90 16.54 3.80
CA THR A 730 29.08 16.17 2.38
C THR A 730 30.53 16.29 1.90
N GLU A 731 31.47 16.50 2.83
CA GLU A 731 32.91 16.76 2.61
C GLU A 731 33.26 17.79 1.52
N THR A 732 32.34 18.73 1.22
CA THR A 732 32.37 19.56 0.01
C THR A 732 32.13 21.04 0.28
N GLY A 733 32.81 21.89 -0.49
CA GLY A 733 32.60 23.34 -0.50
C GLY A 733 31.67 23.80 -1.64
N ILE A 734 31.03 24.95 -1.42
CA ILE A 734 30.11 25.60 -2.37
C ILE A 734 30.68 25.83 -3.78
N LYS A 735 29.84 25.69 -4.82
CA LYS A 735 30.20 26.01 -6.21
C LYS A 735 30.30 27.54 -6.40
N GLU A 736 31.09 28.01 -7.37
CA GLU A 736 31.22 29.47 -7.58
C GLU A 736 29.88 30.11 -7.97
N SER A 737 29.10 29.48 -8.85
CA SER A 737 27.76 29.97 -9.26
C SER A 737 26.70 29.98 -8.14
N GLU A 738 26.90 29.20 -7.07
CA GLU A 738 26.05 29.23 -5.88
C GLU A 738 26.49 30.36 -4.94
N PHE A 739 27.80 30.56 -4.79
CA PHE A 739 28.37 31.63 -3.98
C PHE A 739 28.22 33.02 -4.60
N ASP A 740 28.37 33.16 -5.92
CA ASP A 740 28.10 34.40 -6.66
C ASP A 740 26.64 34.84 -6.52
N HIS A 741 25.70 33.89 -6.57
CA HIS A 741 24.31 34.19 -6.32
C HIS A 741 24.03 34.56 -4.85
N ALA A 742 24.72 33.93 -3.89
CA ALA A 742 24.64 34.35 -2.48
C ALA A 742 25.13 35.81 -2.30
N LYS A 743 26.17 36.25 -3.03
CA LYS A 743 26.60 37.66 -3.08
C LYS A 743 25.51 38.54 -3.68
N GLU A 744 24.93 38.14 -4.81
CA GLU A 744 23.87 38.88 -5.52
C GLU A 744 22.65 39.11 -4.62
N VAL A 745 22.10 38.05 -4.02
CA VAL A 745 20.98 38.09 -3.06
C VAL A 745 21.32 38.98 -1.86
N CYS A 746 22.50 38.80 -1.27
CA CYS A 746 22.95 39.61 -0.13
C CYS A 746 23.07 41.10 -0.49
N ILE A 747 23.65 41.44 -1.65
CA ILE A 747 23.84 42.83 -2.10
C ILE A 747 22.50 43.49 -2.46
N HIS A 748 21.53 42.72 -2.97
CA HIS A 748 20.21 43.21 -3.34
C HIS A 748 19.35 43.51 -2.10
N PHE A 749 19.28 42.59 -1.14
CA PHE A 749 18.38 42.72 0.02
C PHE A 749 19.01 43.40 1.25
N ALA A 750 20.33 43.35 1.47
CA ALA A 750 21.00 44.03 2.60
C ALA A 750 21.30 45.52 2.32
N ARG A 751 20.46 46.19 1.51
CA ARG A 751 20.67 47.56 1.01
C ARG A 751 19.57 48.55 1.44
N ILE A 752 18.85 48.22 2.51
CA ILE A 752 17.75 48.98 3.11
C ILE A 752 18.12 49.27 4.58
#